data_AF-A0A0E3WHP5-F1
#
_entry.id   AF-A0A0E3WHP5-F1
#
_cell.length_a   1.000
_cell.length_b   1.000
_cell.length_c   1.000
_cell.angle_alpha   90.00
_cell.angle_beta   90.00
_cell.angle_gamma   90.00
#
_symmetry.space_group_name_H-M   'P 1'
#
loop_
_entity.id
_entity.type
_entity.pdbx_description
1 polymer ?
#
loop_
_entity_poly.entity_id
_entity_poly.type
_entity_poly.pdbx_seq_one_letter_code
_entity_poly.pdbx_strand_id
1 'polypeptide(L)'
;MKPYFDEQESIYSKLYDRTDEILETVANAYIGRNPALPFEFRSFSREGFLKKNNGRYDMNLEEKLPEAKLGQYAYVFGLLWSNHDGWTDFGVSCYGPTAVYLNREFLYKSDIHEEANPKVNKGIRAKLQKGWNSVCIKFVKTGSGFGGIFGTQHTKWNPMEFMSPFQERKGQAGWIYSDAMDADCFSEEHIPEYTALEEQSGMVWHPGLSWDKEQMKLNPCTRIFGNTPHKVAYLWSELSHSSAGSKVCSLKGSSTGKLRVWLDGSEVFSGALKTSDMAEFKLEPGKHEVLVELCSSDNGWEYGFDFIIDGENVALSIPRGVKGSREPWLYLGPFDKQLEESADSICSLYRLFEQGDSQYFWRVDRPDTWVRPYLDNALFAKWNYPLGVTLYGLLQTGRFLQKQGILDYAVNHITECTRIYKYAKWDAEQYGYPSVNNQLVEMDMLDDCGSFGSAVLEAYSDSQDPHTPYLVEQIANHMEYKQERLEDGAFFRICLNSFQENTLWADDLYMSTPFLIRYYRLTGEAKYLDDAARQFNRFKKYLFIPEFKIMSHVYDFKHNKPTNVPWGRGNGWVFFSLSELLEVMPETHVEREELLKFYNELAEGYMALQGTSGLWHQVLTHPDSYEETSCTSMFVYGLSRGVRHGWIREDMKSKAVKAVSRGWEALTKYGIDRFGNVHGVCRGSGYSFTPEYYKVELNALTNDTHGIGIVLLAGIETGKLLKWLKQKN
;
A
#
# COMPACT_ATOMS: atom_id res chain seq x y z
N MET A 1 24.10 -4.75 -28.23
CA MET A 1 23.72 -4.70 -26.81
C MET A 1 23.86 -6.12 -26.24
N LYS A 2 24.29 -6.28 -24.99
CA LYS A 2 24.32 -7.62 -24.36
C LYS A 2 22.87 -7.98 -23.98
N PRO A 3 22.34 -9.14 -24.41
CA PRO A 3 20.98 -9.53 -24.03
C PRO A 3 20.87 -9.68 -22.51
N TYR A 4 19.69 -9.44 -21.95
CA TYR A 4 19.44 -9.49 -20.49
C TYR A 4 19.75 -10.86 -19.89
N PHE A 5 19.61 -11.92 -20.68
CA PHE A 5 19.90 -13.30 -20.36
C PHE A 5 20.37 -14.05 -21.62
N ASP A 6 20.89 -15.26 -21.46
CA ASP A 6 21.32 -16.11 -22.58
C ASP A 6 20.12 -16.58 -23.43
N GLU A 7 20.31 -16.76 -24.74
CA GLU A 7 19.23 -17.20 -25.64
C GLU A 7 18.58 -18.53 -25.19
N GLN A 8 19.34 -19.44 -24.57
CA GLN A 8 18.79 -20.69 -24.04
C GLN A 8 17.88 -20.50 -22.82
N GLU A 9 17.97 -19.35 -22.15
CA GLU A 9 17.10 -18.96 -21.05
C GLU A 9 15.86 -18.21 -21.53
N SER A 10 15.78 -17.82 -22.81
CA SER A 10 14.61 -17.14 -23.37
C SER A 10 13.35 -17.99 -23.31
N ILE A 11 12.20 -17.37 -22.98
CA ILE A 11 10.91 -18.04 -23.05
C ILE A 11 10.56 -18.46 -24.48
N TYR A 12 10.97 -17.67 -25.49
CA TYR A 12 10.80 -18.02 -26.90
C TYR A 12 11.54 -19.31 -27.25
N SER A 13 12.71 -19.58 -26.66
CA SER A 13 13.44 -20.84 -26.91
C SER A 13 12.70 -22.08 -26.40
N LYS A 14 11.71 -21.91 -25.50
CA LYS A 14 10.95 -22.99 -24.88
C LYS A 14 9.54 -23.11 -25.44
N LEU A 15 8.88 -21.97 -25.65
CA LEU A 15 7.47 -21.89 -26.01
C LEU A 15 7.24 -21.32 -27.42
N TYR A 16 8.28 -20.83 -28.10
CA TYR A 16 8.19 -20.20 -29.43
C TYR A 16 7.12 -19.10 -29.45
N ASP A 17 6.11 -19.23 -30.31
CA ASP A 17 5.01 -18.29 -30.51
C ASP A 17 3.74 -18.65 -29.73
N ARG A 18 3.82 -19.56 -28.74
CA ARG A 18 2.69 -19.96 -27.87
C ARG A 18 2.37 -18.88 -26.84
N THR A 19 1.83 -17.76 -27.32
CA THR A 19 1.49 -16.56 -26.53
C THR A 19 0.67 -16.87 -25.29
N ASP A 20 -0.34 -17.73 -25.38
CA ASP A 20 -1.23 -18.05 -24.25
C ASP A 20 -0.46 -18.69 -23.07
N GLU A 21 0.51 -19.57 -23.36
CA GLU A 21 1.36 -20.20 -22.33
C GLU A 21 2.44 -19.26 -21.80
N ILE A 22 2.95 -18.35 -22.64
CA ILE A 22 3.87 -17.29 -22.21
C ILE A 22 3.17 -16.37 -21.21
N LEU A 23 1.94 -15.96 -21.50
CA LEU A 23 1.11 -15.14 -20.60
C LEU A 23 0.85 -15.85 -19.27
N GLU A 24 0.46 -17.12 -19.31
CA GLU A 24 0.25 -17.93 -18.09
C GLU A 24 1.53 -18.06 -17.26
N THR A 25 2.68 -18.26 -17.91
CA THR A 25 3.98 -18.38 -17.24
C THR A 25 4.37 -17.07 -16.53
N VAL A 26 4.23 -15.92 -17.19
CA VAL A 26 4.54 -14.61 -16.59
C VAL A 26 3.60 -14.29 -15.43
N ALA A 27 2.30 -14.52 -15.59
CA ALA A 27 1.31 -14.27 -14.54
C ALA A 27 1.56 -15.15 -13.29
N ASN A 28 1.77 -16.45 -13.48
CA ASN A 28 2.05 -17.37 -12.37
C ASN A 28 3.40 -17.07 -11.70
N ALA A 29 4.40 -16.63 -12.45
CA ALA A 29 5.68 -16.22 -11.90
C ALA A 29 5.55 -14.97 -10.99
N TYR A 30 4.70 -14.00 -11.37
CA TYR A 30 4.38 -12.85 -10.53
C TYR A 30 3.63 -13.27 -9.26
N ILE A 31 2.57 -14.08 -9.38
CA ILE A 31 1.76 -14.54 -8.26
C ILE A 31 2.60 -15.36 -7.26
N GLY A 32 3.42 -16.28 -7.77
CA GLY A 32 4.29 -17.12 -6.93
C GLY A 32 5.34 -16.35 -6.14
N ARG A 33 5.77 -15.18 -6.62
CA ARG A 33 6.70 -14.29 -5.90
C ARG A 33 6.01 -13.37 -4.89
N ASN A 34 4.70 -13.18 -5.04
CA ASN A 34 3.91 -12.22 -4.27
C ASN A 34 2.67 -12.90 -3.68
N PRO A 35 2.82 -13.85 -2.75
CA PRO A 35 1.69 -14.61 -2.21
C PRO A 35 0.64 -13.70 -1.55
N ALA A 36 -0.61 -14.12 -1.62
CA ALA A 36 -1.76 -13.43 -1.02
C ALA A 36 -1.80 -13.60 0.52
N LEU A 37 -0.86 -12.98 1.21
CA LEU A 37 -0.76 -13.02 2.66
C LEU A 37 -1.63 -11.92 3.30
N PRO A 38 -2.30 -12.18 4.44
CA PRO A 38 -3.15 -11.20 5.12
C PRO A 38 -2.33 -10.07 5.76
N PHE A 39 -3.00 -8.99 6.17
CA PHE A 39 -2.40 -7.98 7.03
C PHE A 39 -2.00 -8.56 8.39
N GLU A 40 -0.97 -7.97 8.97
CA GLU A 40 -0.49 -8.27 10.32
C GLU A 40 -1.14 -7.32 11.30
N PHE A 41 -1.85 -7.85 12.30
CA PHE A 41 -2.52 -7.03 13.30
C PHE A 41 -1.70 -7.01 14.58
N ARG A 42 -1.41 -5.81 15.09
CA ARG A 42 -0.51 -5.62 16.23
C ARG A 42 -1.11 -4.67 17.24
N SER A 43 -0.82 -4.89 18.52
CA SER A 43 -1.08 -3.89 19.55
C SER A 43 -0.19 -2.67 19.35
N PHE A 44 -0.74 -1.49 19.60
CA PHE A 44 -0.07 -0.20 19.53
C PHE A 44 -0.62 0.70 20.65
N SER A 45 0.27 1.24 21.49
CA SER A 45 -0.13 2.16 22.57
C SER A 45 0.06 3.61 22.13
N ARG A 46 -0.99 4.43 22.29
CA ARG A 46 -0.94 5.86 21.99
C ARG A 46 -0.14 6.66 23.03
N GLU A 47 0.17 6.07 24.17
CA GLU A 47 1.11 6.63 25.14
C GLU A 47 2.54 6.70 24.57
N GLY A 48 2.83 5.95 23.49
CA GLY A 48 4.09 6.05 22.75
C GLY A 48 4.15 7.29 21.86
N PHE A 49 4.94 7.22 20.78
CA PHE A 49 5.04 8.31 19.81
C PHE A 49 4.11 8.09 18.63
N LEU A 50 3.33 9.12 18.30
CA LEU A 50 2.48 9.17 17.12
C LEU A 50 3.24 9.75 15.92
N LYS A 51 2.73 9.53 14.72
CA LYS A 51 3.29 10.12 13.51
C LYS A 51 2.70 11.51 13.29
N LYS A 52 3.44 12.39 12.62
CA LYS A 52 2.88 13.60 12.01
C LYS A 52 2.25 13.22 10.66
N ASN A 53 1.49 14.14 10.05
CA ASN A 53 0.91 13.96 8.72
C ASN A 53 1.94 13.61 7.63
N ASN A 54 3.21 13.94 7.84
CA ASN A 54 4.29 13.52 6.96
C ASN A 54 4.81 12.10 7.26
N GLY A 55 4.13 11.27 8.06
CA GLY A 55 4.51 9.88 8.32
C GLY A 55 5.75 9.66 9.19
N ARG A 56 6.42 10.71 9.68
CA ARG A 56 7.54 10.62 10.63
C ARG A 56 7.04 10.73 12.07
N TYR A 57 7.69 10.02 13.00
CA TYR A 57 7.31 9.99 14.41
C TYR A 57 7.70 11.28 15.11
N ASP A 58 6.76 11.90 15.83
CA ASP A 58 7.04 13.03 16.72
C ASP A 58 7.47 12.50 18.09
N MET A 59 8.78 12.45 18.30
CA MET A 59 9.40 11.97 19.53
C MET A 59 9.53 13.12 20.52
N ASN A 60 8.42 13.82 20.80
CA ASN A 60 8.39 14.98 21.69
C ASN A 60 8.47 14.54 23.16
N LEU A 61 9.70 14.46 23.67
CA LEU A 61 9.95 14.06 25.06
C LEU A 61 9.59 15.15 26.06
N GLU A 62 9.45 16.41 25.63
CA GLU A 62 8.95 17.50 26.49
C GLU A 62 7.54 17.18 27.01
N GLU A 63 6.67 16.69 26.12
CA GLU A 63 5.30 16.33 26.46
C GLU A 63 5.23 15.03 27.27
N LYS A 64 6.12 14.08 26.99
CA LYS A 64 6.15 12.78 27.67
C LYS A 64 6.80 12.84 29.05
N LEU A 65 7.76 13.74 29.24
CA LEU A 65 8.56 13.88 30.46
C LEU A 65 8.62 15.36 30.90
N PRO A 66 7.49 15.98 31.25
CA PRO A 66 7.43 17.42 31.57
C PRO A 66 8.27 17.82 32.79
N GLU A 67 8.58 16.85 33.68
CA GLU A 67 9.39 17.06 34.88
C GLU A 67 10.91 16.91 34.62
N ALA A 68 11.33 16.67 33.38
CA ALA A 68 12.73 16.52 33.01
C ALA A 68 13.51 17.84 33.18
N LYS A 69 14.68 17.75 33.82
CA LYS A 69 15.57 18.90 34.09
C LYS A 69 16.57 19.11 32.96
N LEU A 70 17.02 20.35 32.81
CA LEU A 70 18.08 20.70 31.85
C LEU A 70 19.32 19.83 32.06
N GLY A 71 19.84 19.28 30.95
CA GLY A 71 21.00 18.40 30.94
C GLY A 71 20.69 16.92 31.16
N GLN A 72 19.45 16.55 31.51
CA GLN A 72 19.05 15.16 31.60
C GLN A 72 18.93 14.49 30.22
N TYR A 73 19.12 13.18 30.21
CA TYR A 73 19.10 12.34 29.03
C TYR A 73 17.82 11.52 29.00
N ALA A 74 17.29 11.24 27.81
CA ALA A 74 16.33 10.16 27.62
C ALA A 74 16.59 9.46 26.28
N TYR A 75 16.11 8.22 26.21
CA TYR A 75 16.39 7.31 25.12
C TYR A 75 15.12 6.85 24.48
N VAL A 76 15.11 6.77 23.14
CA VAL A 76 14.02 6.23 22.35
C VAL A 76 14.53 5.01 21.60
N PHE A 77 13.81 3.88 21.68
CA PHE A 77 14.29 2.60 21.16
C PHE A 77 13.23 1.89 20.32
N GLY A 78 13.63 1.34 19.18
CA GLY A 78 12.72 0.72 18.22
C GLY A 78 13.42 -0.23 17.25
N LEU A 79 12.62 -1.01 16.53
CA LEU A 79 13.09 -2.02 15.59
C LEU A 79 12.49 -1.82 14.20
N LEU A 80 13.33 -1.89 13.18
CA LEU A 80 12.93 -1.83 11.78
C LEU A 80 13.29 -3.13 11.07
N TRP A 81 12.32 -3.75 10.40
CA TRP A 81 12.57 -4.93 9.57
C TRP A 81 13.04 -4.53 8.17
N SER A 82 14.02 -5.25 7.62
CA SER A 82 14.40 -5.17 6.21
C SER A 82 14.38 -6.55 5.55
N ASN A 83 13.82 -6.63 4.34
CA ASN A 83 13.77 -7.87 3.56
C ASN A 83 15.11 -8.20 2.86
N HIS A 84 16.03 -7.23 2.79
CA HIS A 84 17.32 -7.36 2.13
C HIS A 84 18.36 -6.43 2.78
N ASP A 85 19.64 -6.68 2.51
CA ASP A 85 20.70 -5.72 2.83
C ASP A 85 20.60 -4.55 1.85
N GLY A 86 20.61 -3.31 2.35
CA GLY A 86 20.37 -2.16 1.48
C GLY A 86 20.54 -0.81 2.15
N TRP A 87 20.69 0.22 1.33
CA TRP A 87 20.69 1.60 1.80
C TRP A 87 19.26 2.12 1.96
N THR A 88 19.04 2.91 2.99
CA THR A 88 17.80 3.65 3.22
C THR A 88 18.12 5.07 3.67
N ASP A 89 17.17 5.97 3.51
CA ASP A 89 17.31 7.39 3.84
C ASP A 89 16.32 7.76 4.97
N PHE A 90 16.88 8.03 6.14
CA PHE A 90 16.16 8.55 7.29
C PHE A 90 16.15 10.09 7.28
N GLY A 91 15.15 10.67 7.92
CA GLY A 91 15.06 12.09 8.22
C GLY A 91 14.99 12.35 9.70
N VAL A 92 15.81 13.28 10.17
CA VAL A 92 15.80 13.76 11.56
C VAL A 92 15.58 15.27 11.61
N SER A 93 14.73 15.70 12.53
CA SER A 93 14.60 17.09 12.95
C SER A 93 14.76 17.15 14.47
N CYS A 94 15.57 18.06 14.98
CA CYS A 94 16.02 18.02 16.37
C CYS A 94 15.33 19.12 17.19
N TYR A 95 14.82 18.80 18.38
CA TYR A 95 14.37 19.81 19.36
C TYR A 95 15.49 20.19 20.35
N GLY A 96 16.55 19.38 20.40
CA GLY A 96 17.78 19.58 21.15
C GLY A 96 18.85 18.57 20.69
N PRO A 97 19.97 18.45 21.42
CA PRO A 97 21.05 17.54 21.07
C PRO A 97 20.56 16.11 20.88
N THR A 98 20.85 15.55 19.71
CA THR A 98 20.34 14.25 19.25
C THR A 98 21.49 13.40 18.73
N ALA A 99 21.54 12.13 19.14
CA ALA A 99 22.44 11.13 18.57
C ALA A 99 21.67 9.86 18.20
N VAL A 100 21.90 9.34 16.99
CA VAL A 100 21.22 8.15 16.46
C VAL A 100 22.24 7.02 16.32
N TYR A 101 21.84 5.85 16.78
CA TYR A 101 22.58 4.61 16.70
C TYR A 101 21.76 3.57 15.95
N LEU A 102 22.40 2.87 15.01
CA LEU A 102 21.81 1.79 14.24
C LEU A 102 22.59 0.51 14.52
N ASN A 103 21.92 -0.56 14.94
CA ASN A 103 22.55 -1.84 15.28
C ASN A 103 23.70 -1.68 16.29
N ARG A 104 23.51 -0.80 17.29
CA ARG A 104 24.49 -0.45 18.32
C ARG A 104 25.74 0.29 17.82
N GLU A 105 25.77 0.69 16.55
CA GLU A 105 26.85 1.51 15.96
C GLU A 105 26.39 2.97 15.83
N PHE A 106 27.31 3.92 16.03
CA PHE A 106 27.03 5.33 15.81
C PHE A 106 26.71 5.62 14.34
N LEU A 107 25.59 6.31 14.10
CA LEU A 107 25.16 6.70 12.76
C LEU A 107 25.21 8.21 12.56
N TYR A 108 24.76 8.98 13.57
CA TYR A 108 24.56 10.41 13.41
C TYR A 108 24.56 11.16 14.74
N LYS A 109 24.99 12.43 14.71
CA LYS A 109 24.84 13.40 15.79
C LYS A 109 24.45 14.76 15.21
N SER A 110 23.55 15.47 15.87
CA SER A 110 23.16 16.83 15.50
C SER A 110 24.29 17.84 15.68
N ASP A 111 24.26 18.88 14.86
CA ASP A 111 25.03 20.10 15.07
C ASP A 111 24.16 21.24 15.66
N ILE A 112 24.81 22.35 16.01
CA ILE A 112 24.16 23.51 16.63
C ILE A 112 23.11 24.19 15.74
N HIS A 113 23.21 24.07 14.40
CA HIS A 113 22.24 24.64 13.48
C HIS A 113 20.96 23.80 13.43
N GLU A 114 21.12 22.49 13.43
CA GLU A 114 20.04 21.51 13.49
C GLU A 114 19.31 21.58 14.84
N GLU A 115 20.04 21.76 15.94
CA GLU A 115 19.49 21.90 17.31
C GLU A 115 18.74 23.23 17.51
N ALA A 116 19.21 24.33 16.91
CA ALA A 116 18.58 25.64 17.05
C ALA A 116 17.35 25.82 16.15
N ASN A 117 17.16 24.97 15.12
CA ASN A 117 16.06 25.08 14.17
C ASN A 117 15.35 23.74 13.97
N PRO A 118 14.24 23.48 14.70
CA PRO A 118 13.50 22.22 14.61
C PRO A 118 12.80 22.00 13.26
N LYS A 119 12.82 22.98 12.35
CA LYS A 119 12.31 22.83 10.97
C LYS A 119 13.31 22.17 10.03
N VAL A 120 14.60 22.09 10.40
CA VAL A 120 15.60 21.40 9.59
C VAL A 120 15.28 19.92 9.56
N ASN A 121 15.07 19.37 8.36
CA ASN A 121 14.97 17.93 8.13
C ASN A 121 16.28 17.46 7.50
N LYS A 122 17.16 16.87 8.32
CA LYS A 122 18.44 16.34 7.88
C LYS A 122 18.28 14.92 7.36
N GLY A 123 18.71 14.68 6.12
CA GLY A 123 18.81 13.34 5.54
C GLY A 123 20.01 12.58 6.12
N ILE A 124 19.77 11.36 6.60
CA ILE A 124 20.79 10.43 7.09
C ILE A 124 20.68 9.15 6.27
N ARG A 125 21.73 8.84 5.51
CA ARG A 125 21.79 7.62 4.72
C ARG A 125 22.37 6.48 5.57
N ALA A 126 21.63 5.39 5.66
CA ALA A 126 21.95 4.27 6.55
C ALA A 126 21.90 2.94 5.80
N LYS A 127 22.75 1.99 6.19
CA LYS A 127 22.77 0.65 5.61
C LYS A 127 22.04 -0.31 6.55
N LEU A 128 20.89 -0.81 6.13
CA LEU A 128 20.15 -1.86 6.85
C LEU A 128 20.71 -3.22 6.48
N GLN A 129 20.74 -4.12 7.47
CA GLN A 129 20.95 -5.55 7.26
C GLN A 129 19.60 -6.25 7.04
N LYS A 130 19.61 -7.35 6.31
CA LYS A 130 18.43 -8.23 6.23
C LYS A 130 18.03 -8.70 7.63
N GLY A 131 16.74 -8.56 7.96
CA GLY A 131 16.18 -8.88 9.26
C GLY A 131 15.92 -7.66 10.12
N TRP A 132 15.95 -7.84 11.45
CA TRP A 132 15.73 -6.75 12.40
C TRP A 132 16.96 -5.84 12.51
N ASN A 133 16.70 -4.54 12.47
CA ASN A 133 17.65 -3.48 12.71
C ASN A 133 17.21 -2.68 13.93
N SER A 134 18.06 -2.57 14.94
CA SER A 134 17.75 -1.79 16.14
C SER A 134 18.12 -0.32 15.93
N VAL A 135 17.23 0.59 16.31
CA VAL A 135 17.46 2.02 16.24
C VAL A 135 17.27 2.60 17.63
N CYS A 136 18.36 3.14 18.19
CA CYS A 136 18.34 3.84 19.47
C CYS A 136 18.67 5.31 19.24
N ILE A 137 17.87 6.22 19.81
CA ILE A 137 18.06 7.65 19.70
C ILE A 137 18.22 8.22 21.10
N LYS A 138 19.33 8.90 21.32
CA LYS A 138 19.63 9.64 22.54
C LYS A 138 19.27 11.10 22.36
N PHE A 139 18.50 11.64 23.30
CA PHE A 139 18.16 13.05 23.38
C PHE A 139 18.66 13.65 24.69
N VAL A 140 18.98 14.94 24.67
CA VAL A 140 19.33 15.72 25.86
C VAL A 140 18.34 16.87 26.03
N LYS A 141 17.78 17.01 27.24
CA LYS A 141 16.89 18.11 27.59
C LYS A 141 17.66 19.42 27.64
N THR A 142 17.24 20.41 26.86
CA THR A 142 17.82 21.76 26.87
C THR A 142 16.73 22.83 26.99
N GLY A 143 17.15 24.10 27.01
CA GLY A 143 16.23 25.23 26.95
C GLY A 143 15.54 25.39 25.58
N SER A 144 16.04 24.75 24.51
CA SER A 144 15.39 24.76 23.20
C SER A 144 14.29 23.71 23.06
N GLY A 145 14.39 22.60 23.79
CA GLY A 145 13.41 21.52 23.75
C GLY A 145 13.97 20.17 24.22
N PHE A 146 13.19 19.12 24.01
CA PHE A 146 13.57 17.74 24.32
C PHE A 146 12.92 16.77 23.32
N GLY A 147 13.76 15.99 22.63
CA GLY A 147 13.30 15.06 21.59
C GLY A 147 13.54 15.54 20.16
N GLY A 148 12.72 15.06 19.23
CA GLY A 148 12.81 15.39 17.81
C GLY A 148 11.78 14.67 16.94
N ILE A 149 11.94 14.74 15.62
CA ILE A 149 11.12 14.02 14.63
C ILE A 149 12.03 13.05 13.89
N PHE A 150 11.63 11.78 13.78
CA PHE A 150 12.42 10.74 13.11
C PHE A 150 11.57 9.82 12.23
N GLY A 151 12.09 9.43 11.07
CA GLY A 151 11.44 8.47 10.18
C GLY A 151 12.05 8.44 8.79
N THR A 152 11.30 7.94 7.80
CA THR A 152 11.70 7.89 6.39
C THR A 152 11.72 9.28 5.73
N GLN A 153 12.60 9.50 4.75
CA GLN A 153 12.53 10.68 3.84
C GLN A 153 11.45 10.54 2.75
N HIS A 154 10.94 9.32 2.51
CA HIS A 154 10.03 9.02 1.42
C HIS A 154 8.75 8.38 1.96
N THR A 155 7.90 9.19 2.55
CA THR A 155 6.85 8.73 3.49
C THR A 155 5.71 8.00 2.78
N LYS A 156 5.32 8.46 1.59
CA LYS A 156 4.34 7.81 0.72
C LYS A 156 4.84 6.53 0.05
N TRP A 157 6.10 6.53 -0.39
CA TRP A 157 6.65 5.46 -1.25
C TRP A 157 7.34 4.35 -0.46
N ASN A 158 7.93 4.72 0.67
CA ASN A 158 8.64 3.84 1.58
C ASN A 158 8.29 4.17 3.04
N PRO A 159 7.02 4.01 3.44
CA PRO A 159 6.62 4.15 4.85
C PRO A 159 7.40 3.15 5.69
N MET A 160 7.81 3.58 6.89
CA MET A 160 8.55 2.75 7.84
C MET A 160 7.74 2.55 9.10
N GLU A 161 7.52 1.28 9.44
CA GLU A 161 6.83 0.86 10.65
C GLU A 161 7.84 0.30 11.64
N PHE A 162 7.86 0.88 12.84
CA PHE A 162 8.79 0.48 13.90
C PHE A 162 8.08 -0.39 14.91
N MET A 163 8.76 -1.45 15.35
CA MET A 163 8.29 -2.36 16.39
C MET A 163 9.00 -2.06 17.71
N SER A 164 8.35 -2.40 18.81
CA SER A 164 8.94 -2.27 20.14
C SER A 164 10.00 -3.36 20.37
N PRO A 165 11.14 -3.03 20.99
CA PRO A 165 12.17 -3.99 21.36
C PRO A 165 11.81 -4.75 22.65
N PHE A 166 12.65 -5.71 23.03
CA PHE A 166 12.55 -6.60 24.19
C PHE A 166 11.55 -7.76 24.07
N GLN A 167 11.75 -8.80 24.87
CA GLN A 167 10.95 -10.04 24.78
C GLN A 167 9.50 -9.84 25.21
N GLU A 168 9.28 -8.97 26.18
CA GLU A 168 7.99 -8.66 26.78
C GLU A 168 7.05 -7.97 25.79
N ARG A 169 7.62 -7.21 24.84
CA ARG A 169 6.92 -6.46 23.80
C ARG A 169 6.95 -7.12 22.43
N LYS A 170 7.41 -8.37 22.33
CA LYS A 170 7.56 -9.07 21.05
C LYS A 170 6.30 -8.97 20.18
N GLY A 171 6.45 -8.32 19.02
CA GLY A 171 5.39 -8.15 18.03
C GLY A 171 4.51 -6.91 18.21
N GLN A 172 4.69 -6.15 19.29
CA GLN A 172 4.04 -4.85 19.52
C GLN A 172 4.62 -3.80 18.58
N ALA A 173 3.74 -2.96 18.03
CA ALA A 173 4.13 -1.84 17.19
C ALA A 173 4.36 -0.58 18.02
N GLY A 174 5.23 0.29 17.50
CA GLY A 174 5.55 1.58 18.09
C GLY A 174 6.92 1.60 18.79
N TRP A 175 7.37 2.82 19.05
CA TRP A 175 8.59 3.13 19.78
C TRP A 175 8.36 3.10 21.29
N ILE A 176 9.42 2.81 22.04
CA ILE A 176 9.45 2.99 23.49
C ILE A 176 10.41 4.11 23.88
N TYR A 177 10.23 4.69 25.05
CA TYR A 177 11.13 5.71 25.61
C TYR A 177 11.43 5.47 27.09
N SER A 178 12.62 5.89 27.53
CA SER A 178 13.03 5.78 28.93
C SER A 178 12.52 6.95 29.77
N ASP A 179 12.56 6.81 31.10
CA ASP A 179 12.57 7.96 32.01
C ASP A 179 13.76 8.90 31.73
N ALA A 180 13.68 10.13 32.27
CA ALA A 180 14.78 11.09 32.25
C ALA A 180 15.88 10.71 33.24
N MET A 181 17.14 10.75 32.80
CA MET A 181 18.30 10.25 33.54
C MET A 181 19.32 11.39 33.78
N ASP A 182 19.95 11.41 34.95
CA ASP A 182 20.97 12.41 35.30
C ASP A 182 22.35 12.15 34.68
N ALA A 183 22.58 10.95 34.14
CA ALA A 183 23.83 10.54 33.53
C ALA A 183 23.59 9.98 32.12
N ASP A 184 24.60 10.08 31.25
CA ASP A 184 24.58 9.41 29.96
C ASP A 184 24.83 7.91 30.17
N CYS A 185 23.76 7.13 30.10
CA CYS A 185 23.74 5.68 30.27
C CYS A 185 24.01 4.90 28.97
N PHE A 186 24.02 5.53 27.78
CA PHE A 186 24.33 4.85 26.51
C PHE A 186 25.57 5.41 25.81
N SER A 187 26.67 4.65 25.92
CA SER A 187 27.70 4.57 24.89
C SER A 187 27.42 3.38 23.94
N GLU A 188 28.13 3.27 22.81
CA GLU A 188 27.97 2.16 21.84
C GLU A 188 28.02 0.77 22.52
N GLU A 189 28.86 0.62 23.55
CA GLU A 189 29.00 -0.62 24.32
C GLU A 189 27.80 -0.95 25.22
N HIS A 190 26.96 0.05 25.58
CA HIS A 190 25.89 -0.07 26.58
C HIS A 190 24.47 -0.03 26.02
N ILE A 191 24.28 0.13 24.70
CA ILE A 191 22.94 0.04 24.09
C ILE A 191 22.40 -1.40 24.29
N PRO A 192 21.18 -1.62 24.81
CA PRO A 192 20.67 -2.95 25.13
C PRO A 192 20.46 -3.76 23.86
N GLU A 193 20.66 -5.07 23.97
CA GLU A 193 20.23 -5.99 22.94
C GLU A 193 18.70 -5.95 22.83
N TYR A 194 18.18 -5.82 21.61
CA TYR A 194 16.73 -5.72 21.39
C TYR A 194 15.98 -7.01 21.73
N THR A 195 16.68 -8.11 21.95
CA THR A 195 16.13 -9.41 22.37
C THR A 195 16.28 -9.68 23.87
N ALA A 196 16.87 -8.74 24.62
CA ALA A 196 17.00 -8.83 26.07
C ALA A 196 15.62 -8.69 26.77
N LEU A 197 15.62 -8.95 28.08
CA LEU A 197 14.50 -8.56 28.95
C LEU A 197 14.60 -7.05 29.26
N GLU A 198 13.47 -6.38 29.47
CA GLU A 198 13.44 -4.94 29.80
C GLU A 198 14.24 -4.63 31.06
N GLU A 199 14.13 -5.47 32.09
CA GLU A 199 14.85 -5.29 33.36
C GLU A 199 16.38 -5.27 33.18
N GLN A 200 16.89 -5.95 32.15
CA GLN A 200 18.33 -6.03 31.89
C GLN A 200 18.89 -4.72 31.33
N SER A 201 18.04 -3.81 30.86
CA SER A 201 18.50 -2.48 30.42
C SER A 201 18.79 -1.54 31.59
N GLY A 202 18.32 -1.85 32.81
CA GLY A 202 18.45 -0.98 33.99
C GLY A 202 17.64 0.32 33.91
N MET A 203 16.62 0.38 33.04
CA MET A 203 15.77 1.57 32.83
C MET A 203 14.29 1.19 32.91
N VAL A 204 13.45 2.17 33.23
CA VAL A 204 12.00 2.05 33.07
C VAL A 204 11.64 2.52 31.67
N TRP A 205 10.90 1.68 30.94
CA TRP A 205 10.45 1.96 29.58
C TRP A 205 8.95 2.19 29.50
N HIS A 206 8.59 3.19 28.72
CA HIS A 206 7.22 3.58 28.41
C HIS A 206 6.91 3.32 26.93
N PRO A 207 5.66 3.01 26.56
CA PRO A 207 4.48 2.84 27.42
C PRO A 207 4.58 1.67 28.40
N GLY A 208 3.88 1.75 29.52
CA GLY A 208 3.83 0.65 30.49
C GLY A 208 3.22 -0.63 29.90
N LEU A 209 3.69 -1.80 30.32
CA LEU A 209 3.16 -3.09 29.89
C LEU A 209 1.86 -3.49 30.60
N SER A 210 1.57 -2.87 31.74
CA SER A 210 0.43 -3.18 32.60
C SER A 210 -0.18 -1.90 33.15
N TRP A 211 -1.46 -1.98 33.49
CA TRP A 211 -2.14 -0.98 34.30
C TRP A 211 -1.49 -0.85 35.68
N ASP A 212 -1.75 0.27 36.35
CA ASP A 212 -1.29 0.45 37.73
C ASP A 212 -2.00 -0.51 38.71
N LYS A 213 -1.47 -0.62 39.93
CA LYS A 213 -1.97 -1.57 40.94
C LYS A 213 -3.42 -1.33 41.36
N GLU A 214 -3.92 -0.10 41.30
CA GLU A 214 -5.30 0.22 41.66
C GLU A 214 -6.25 -0.12 40.51
N GLN A 215 -5.87 0.21 39.27
CA GLN A 215 -6.61 -0.14 38.06
C GLN A 215 -6.69 -1.66 37.85
N MET A 216 -5.66 -2.41 38.23
CA MET A 216 -5.67 -3.87 38.18
C MET A 216 -6.74 -4.51 39.08
N LYS A 217 -7.32 -3.77 40.05
CA LYS A 217 -8.46 -4.25 40.86
C LYS A 217 -9.79 -4.20 40.10
N LEU A 218 -9.88 -3.43 39.03
CA LEU A 218 -11.07 -3.32 38.18
C LEU A 218 -11.15 -4.51 37.22
N ASN A 219 -12.28 -4.72 36.57
CA ASN A 219 -12.36 -5.65 35.43
C ASN A 219 -11.92 -4.96 34.13
N PRO A 220 -11.56 -5.74 33.09
CA PRO A 220 -11.06 -5.19 31.82
C PRO A 220 -11.98 -4.15 31.17
N CYS A 221 -13.30 -4.38 31.09
CA CYS A 221 -14.21 -3.40 30.49
C CYS A 221 -14.20 -2.07 31.25
N THR A 222 -14.21 -2.09 32.59
CA THR A 222 -14.12 -0.86 33.37
C THR A 222 -12.78 -0.15 33.18
N ARG A 223 -11.66 -0.89 33.02
CA ARG A 223 -10.35 -0.28 32.70
C ARG A 223 -10.33 0.39 31.33
N ILE A 224 -10.85 -0.28 30.31
CA ILE A 224 -10.76 0.17 28.91
C ILE A 224 -11.83 1.24 28.58
N PHE A 225 -13.03 1.11 29.12
CA PHE A 225 -14.20 1.91 28.77
C PHE A 225 -14.65 2.87 29.88
N GLY A 226 -14.05 2.78 31.07
CA GLY A 226 -14.55 3.47 32.26
C GLY A 226 -15.87 2.88 32.78
N ASN A 227 -16.34 3.44 33.90
CA ASN A 227 -17.64 3.06 34.46
C ASN A 227 -18.79 3.74 33.70
N THR A 228 -19.29 3.07 32.66
CA THR A 228 -20.32 3.61 31.75
C THR A 228 -21.59 2.73 31.78
N PRO A 229 -22.65 3.11 32.50
CA PRO A 229 -23.88 2.31 32.61
C PRO A 229 -24.69 2.31 31.31
N HIS A 230 -25.48 1.25 31.09
CA HIS A 230 -26.37 1.06 29.94
C HIS A 230 -25.69 1.16 28.57
N LYS A 231 -24.46 0.66 28.47
CA LYS A 231 -23.71 0.53 27.22
C LYS A 231 -23.55 -0.93 26.83
N VAL A 232 -23.17 -1.16 25.58
CA VAL A 232 -22.88 -2.48 25.03
C VAL A 232 -21.41 -2.57 24.64
N ALA A 233 -20.76 -3.67 25.00
CA ALA A 233 -19.40 -3.98 24.55
C ALA A 233 -19.32 -5.40 24.00
N TYR A 234 -18.38 -5.61 23.10
CA TYR A 234 -18.10 -6.92 22.51
C TYR A 234 -16.69 -7.37 22.87
N LEU A 235 -16.58 -8.61 23.33
CA LEU A 235 -15.34 -9.27 23.71
C LEU A 235 -15.12 -10.44 22.77
N TRP A 236 -13.94 -10.50 22.14
CA TRP A 236 -13.63 -11.53 21.18
C TRP A 236 -12.36 -12.28 21.57
N SER A 237 -12.46 -13.61 21.61
CA SER A 237 -11.38 -14.53 21.95
C SER A 237 -11.42 -15.78 21.07
N GLU A 238 -10.41 -16.62 21.20
CA GLU A 238 -10.35 -17.96 20.65
C GLU A 238 -10.17 -18.96 21.79
N LEU A 239 -11.01 -19.99 21.81
CA LEU A 239 -10.83 -21.16 22.67
C LEU A 239 -10.40 -22.35 21.82
N SER A 240 -9.65 -23.29 22.39
CA SER A 240 -9.25 -24.48 21.64
C SER A 240 -9.16 -25.72 22.52
N HIS A 241 -9.40 -26.88 21.92
CA HIS A 241 -9.04 -28.16 22.51
C HIS A 241 -8.48 -29.11 21.46
N SER A 242 -7.51 -29.93 21.86
CA SER A 242 -6.76 -30.84 20.98
C SER A 242 -7.08 -32.31 21.19
N SER A 243 -8.04 -32.62 22.08
CA SER A 243 -8.46 -33.99 22.34
C SER A 243 -9.22 -34.59 21.15
N ALA A 244 -9.06 -35.89 20.93
CA ALA A 244 -9.79 -36.59 19.89
C ALA A 244 -11.28 -36.69 20.24
N GLY A 245 -12.12 -36.27 19.30
CA GLY A 245 -13.58 -36.28 19.46
C GLY A 245 -14.11 -35.06 20.22
N SER A 246 -15.39 -34.81 20.06
CA SER A 246 -16.05 -33.65 20.65
C SER A 246 -16.10 -33.69 22.17
N LYS A 247 -16.00 -32.52 22.80
CA LYS A 247 -16.12 -32.33 24.25
C LYS A 247 -17.35 -31.50 24.60
N VAL A 248 -17.80 -31.61 25.84
CA VAL A 248 -18.77 -30.68 26.41
C VAL A 248 -17.98 -29.54 27.05
N CYS A 249 -18.25 -28.32 26.59
CA CYS A 249 -17.72 -27.11 27.16
C CYS A 249 -18.83 -26.43 27.97
N SER A 250 -18.54 -26.07 29.21
CA SER A 250 -19.47 -25.41 30.12
C SER A 250 -19.06 -23.96 30.32
N LEU A 251 -19.97 -23.02 30.08
CA LEU A 251 -19.85 -21.63 30.51
C LEU A 251 -20.37 -21.50 31.94
N LYS A 252 -19.52 -20.99 32.84
CA LYS A 252 -19.85 -20.80 34.26
C LYS A 252 -19.35 -19.44 34.74
N GLY A 253 -20.15 -18.74 35.55
CA GLY A 253 -19.75 -17.43 36.05
C GLY A 253 -20.92 -16.59 36.53
N SER A 254 -20.74 -15.28 36.58
CA SER A 254 -21.83 -14.34 36.80
C SER A 254 -21.66 -13.06 35.98
N SER A 255 -22.79 -12.42 35.65
CA SER A 255 -22.84 -11.05 35.14
C SER A 255 -24.10 -10.37 35.65
N THR A 256 -23.99 -9.12 36.09
CA THR A 256 -25.17 -8.34 36.51
C THR A 256 -25.95 -7.79 35.33
N GLY A 257 -25.26 -7.57 34.21
CA GLY A 257 -25.85 -7.22 32.93
C GLY A 257 -26.33 -8.42 32.12
N LYS A 258 -27.05 -8.14 31.02
CA LYS A 258 -27.33 -9.17 30.02
C LYS A 258 -26.05 -9.55 29.30
N LEU A 259 -25.89 -10.85 29.07
CA LEU A 259 -24.75 -11.46 28.42
C LEU A 259 -25.26 -12.37 27.30
N ARG A 260 -24.65 -12.28 26.12
CA ARG A 260 -24.86 -13.21 25.01
C ARG A 260 -23.52 -13.76 24.55
N VAL A 261 -23.48 -15.05 24.23
CA VAL A 261 -22.25 -15.73 23.78
C VAL A 261 -22.51 -16.43 22.47
N TRP A 262 -21.61 -16.23 21.53
CA TRP A 262 -21.55 -16.96 20.27
C TRP A 262 -20.27 -17.78 20.21
N LEU A 263 -20.38 -18.95 19.61
CA LEU A 263 -19.28 -19.85 19.31
C LEU A 263 -19.37 -20.20 17.83
N ASP A 264 -18.33 -19.86 17.07
CA ASP A 264 -18.29 -19.96 15.60
C ASP A 264 -19.57 -19.41 14.93
N GLY A 265 -19.94 -18.18 15.30
CA GLY A 265 -21.10 -17.47 14.76
C GLY A 265 -22.46 -17.92 15.32
N SER A 266 -22.52 -19.03 16.06
CA SER A 266 -23.77 -19.59 16.60
C SER A 266 -24.00 -19.18 18.04
N GLU A 267 -25.18 -18.63 18.37
CA GLU A 267 -25.51 -18.23 19.75
C GLU A 267 -25.67 -19.48 20.64
N VAL A 268 -24.87 -19.57 21.70
CA VAL A 268 -24.86 -20.68 22.67
C VAL A 268 -25.43 -20.29 24.03
N PHE A 269 -25.50 -18.99 24.33
CA PHE A 269 -26.09 -18.49 25.57
C PHE A 269 -26.66 -17.08 25.38
N SER A 270 -27.77 -16.79 26.05
CA SER A 270 -28.40 -15.47 26.09
C SER A 270 -29.19 -15.29 27.38
N GLY A 271 -28.83 -14.30 28.19
CA GLY A 271 -29.53 -14.00 29.44
C GLY A 271 -28.64 -13.33 30.49
N ALA A 272 -29.16 -13.23 31.71
CA ALA A 272 -28.35 -12.87 32.88
C ALA A 272 -27.68 -14.14 33.41
N LEU A 273 -26.35 -14.17 33.47
CA LEU A 273 -25.59 -15.30 33.99
C LEU A 273 -25.49 -15.18 35.52
N LYS A 274 -25.99 -16.15 36.27
CA LYS A 274 -25.83 -16.21 37.73
C LYS A 274 -24.76 -17.23 38.10
N THR A 275 -24.13 -17.06 39.26
CA THR A 275 -23.07 -17.97 39.76
C THR A 275 -23.50 -19.44 39.86
N SER A 276 -24.80 -19.68 40.01
CA SER A 276 -25.42 -21.02 40.02
C SER A 276 -25.63 -21.62 38.63
N ASP A 277 -25.60 -20.80 37.59
CA ASP A 277 -25.96 -21.19 36.24
C ASP A 277 -24.77 -21.87 35.55
N MET A 278 -25.09 -22.85 34.72
CA MET A 278 -24.14 -23.54 33.87
C MET A 278 -24.79 -23.76 32.52
N ALA A 279 -24.17 -23.24 31.46
CA ALA A 279 -24.62 -23.47 30.09
C ALA A 279 -23.63 -24.41 29.40
N GLU A 280 -24.11 -25.53 28.87
CA GLU A 280 -23.28 -26.55 28.24
C GLU A 280 -23.52 -26.56 26.73
N PHE A 281 -22.44 -26.66 25.97
CA PHE A 281 -22.48 -26.80 24.52
C PHE A 281 -21.38 -27.74 24.06
N LYS A 282 -21.63 -28.35 22.89
CA LYS A 282 -20.70 -29.28 22.28
C LYS A 282 -19.60 -28.50 21.55
N LEU A 283 -18.36 -28.91 21.73
CA LEU A 283 -17.20 -28.36 21.07
C LEU A 283 -16.48 -29.45 20.28
N GLU A 284 -16.16 -29.18 19.02
CA GLU A 284 -15.38 -30.10 18.18
C GLU A 284 -13.88 -29.86 18.36
N PRO A 285 -13.00 -30.83 18.07
CA PRO A 285 -11.56 -30.61 18.17
C PRO A 285 -11.10 -29.47 17.25
N GLY A 286 -10.31 -28.54 17.77
CA GLY A 286 -9.80 -27.41 17.01
C GLY A 286 -9.80 -26.09 17.77
N LYS A 287 -9.77 -25.00 17.00
CA LYS A 287 -9.84 -23.61 17.45
C LYS A 287 -11.23 -23.07 17.11
N HIS A 288 -11.82 -22.33 18.03
CA HIS A 288 -13.16 -21.80 17.93
C HIS A 288 -13.19 -20.33 18.30
N GLU A 289 -13.88 -19.52 17.49
CA GLU A 289 -14.07 -18.10 17.74
C GLU A 289 -15.18 -17.92 18.79
N VAL A 290 -14.89 -17.15 19.83
CA VAL A 290 -15.82 -16.82 20.91
C VAL A 290 -16.09 -15.34 20.89
N LEU A 291 -17.35 -14.96 20.68
CA LEU A 291 -17.80 -13.58 20.82
C LEU A 291 -18.72 -13.48 22.03
N VAL A 292 -18.50 -12.50 22.89
CA VAL A 292 -19.36 -12.19 24.02
C VAL A 292 -19.86 -10.75 23.88
N GLU A 293 -21.18 -10.57 23.88
CA GLU A 293 -21.81 -9.27 24.02
C GLU A 293 -22.15 -9.06 25.50
N LEU A 294 -21.69 -7.94 26.04
CA LEU A 294 -21.94 -7.52 27.42
C LEU A 294 -22.73 -6.22 27.43
N CYS A 295 -23.81 -6.17 28.20
CA CYS A 295 -24.50 -4.93 28.53
C CYS A 295 -24.12 -4.48 29.94
N SER A 296 -23.68 -3.24 30.14
CA SER A 296 -23.44 -2.71 31.49
C SER A 296 -24.76 -2.41 32.22
N SER A 297 -24.75 -2.65 33.54
CA SER A 297 -25.87 -2.38 34.44
C SER A 297 -25.78 -0.96 35.04
N ASP A 298 -26.67 -0.63 35.98
CA ASP A 298 -26.60 0.62 36.78
C ASP A 298 -25.26 0.77 37.51
N ASN A 299 -24.64 -0.35 37.89
CA ASN A 299 -23.35 -0.39 38.58
C ASN A 299 -22.15 -0.49 37.60
N GLY A 300 -22.40 -0.42 36.29
CA GLY A 300 -21.37 -0.55 35.26
C GLY A 300 -21.13 -1.98 34.78
N TRP A 301 -19.87 -2.27 34.46
CA TRP A 301 -19.44 -3.58 33.97
C TRP A 301 -19.14 -4.50 35.17
N GLU A 302 -20.05 -5.40 35.52
CA GLU A 302 -19.76 -6.44 36.52
C GLU A 302 -20.01 -7.81 35.89
N TYR A 303 -18.91 -8.51 35.60
CA TYR A 303 -18.92 -9.83 34.99
C TYR A 303 -17.68 -10.64 35.41
N GLY A 304 -17.80 -11.95 35.36
CA GLY A 304 -16.71 -12.91 35.48
C GLY A 304 -17.20 -14.29 35.09
N PHE A 305 -16.59 -14.89 34.07
CA PHE A 305 -16.98 -16.20 33.58
C PHE A 305 -15.78 -16.96 33.02
N ASP A 306 -15.89 -18.28 33.06
CA ASP A 306 -14.91 -19.22 32.56
C ASP A 306 -15.58 -20.22 31.61
N PHE A 307 -14.80 -20.71 30.65
CA PHE A 307 -15.13 -21.86 29.83
C PHE A 307 -14.43 -23.08 30.42
N ILE A 308 -15.15 -24.17 30.62
CA ILE A 308 -14.66 -25.35 31.34
C ILE A 308 -14.83 -26.59 30.46
N ILE A 309 -13.76 -27.37 30.26
CA ILE A 309 -13.79 -28.67 29.59
C ILE A 309 -13.15 -29.70 30.52
N ASP A 310 -13.80 -30.86 30.67
CA ASP A 310 -13.32 -31.97 31.52
C ASP A 310 -13.01 -31.53 32.98
N GLY A 311 -13.67 -30.48 33.48
CA GLY A 311 -13.49 -29.94 34.83
C GLY A 311 -12.34 -28.93 34.99
N GLU A 312 -11.66 -28.57 33.90
CA GLU A 312 -10.57 -27.59 33.88
C GLU A 312 -10.94 -26.35 33.07
N ASN A 313 -10.44 -25.17 33.49
CA ASN A 313 -10.63 -23.94 32.73
C ASN A 313 -9.86 -24.01 31.39
N VAL A 314 -10.56 -23.73 30.30
CA VAL A 314 -9.98 -23.67 28.97
C VAL A 314 -9.14 -22.40 28.84
N ALA A 315 -7.89 -22.57 28.44
CA ALA A 315 -7.03 -21.43 28.13
C ALA A 315 -7.56 -20.71 26.88
N LEU A 316 -7.83 -19.42 27.05
CA LEU A 316 -8.23 -18.53 25.97
C LEU A 316 -7.01 -17.90 25.32
N SER A 317 -7.15 -17.50 24.06
CA SER A 317 -6.10 -16.82 23.32
C SER A 317 -6.66 -15.71 22.44
N ILE A 318 -5.83 -14.72 22.13
CA ILE A 318 -6.23 -13.61 21.27
C ILE A 318 -6.59 -14.14 19.88
N PRO A 319 -7.74 -13.75 19.32
CA PRO A 319 -8.21 -14.30 18.06
C PRO A 319 -7.33 -13.81 16.91
N ARG A 320 -7.24 -14.64 15.85
CA ARG A 320 -6.52 -14.32 14.60
C ARG A 320 -5.05 -13.94 14.76
N GLY A 321 -4.43 -14.31 15.88
CA GLY A 321 -3.00 -14.15 16.09
C GLY A 321 -2.53 -12.69 16.17
N VAL A 322 -3.39 -11.77 16.65
CA VAL A 322 -2.98 -10.38 16.93
C VAL A 322 -1.71 -10.38 17.80
N LYS A 323 -0.67 -9.71 17.31
CA LYS A 323 0.66 -9.70 17.93
C LYS A 323 0.82 -8.58 18.94
N GLY A 324 1.83 -8.70 19.81
CA GLY A 324 2.20 -7.65 20.76
C GLY A 324 1.34 -7.56 22.03
N SER A 325 0.41 -8.49 22.23
CA SER A 325 -0.33 -8.63 23.47
C SER A 325 -0.31 -10.09 23.94
N ARG A 326 -0.31 -10.28 25.27
CA ARG A 326 -0.52 -11.60 25.90
C ARG A 326 -1.95 -11.75 26.42
N GLU A 327 -2.76 -10.70 26.34
CA GLU A 327 -4.16 -10.72 26.78
C GLU A 327 -4.99 -11.61 25.86
N PRO A 328 -5.90 -12.44 26.41
CA PRO A 328 -6.65 -13.41 25.62
C PRO A 328 -7.88 -12.81 24.91
N TRP A 329 -8.23 -11.55 25.18
CA TRP A 329 -9.44 -10.89 24.69
C TRP A 329 -9.14 -9.62 23.91
N LEU A 330 -9.88 -9.40 22.84
CA LEU A 330 -10.08 -8.11 22.20
C LEU A 330 -11.39 -7.47 22.69
N TYR A 331 -11.40 -6.14 22.80
CA TYR A 331 -12.51 -5.36 23.32
C TYR A 331 -12.96 -4.31 22.31
N LEU A 332 -14.26 -4.28 22.00
CA LEU A 332 -14.89 -3.32 21.08
C LEU A 332 -16.07 -2.62 21.78
N GLY A 333 -16.21 -1.32 21.57
CA GLY A 333 -17.22 -0.47 22.21
C GLY A 333 -16.60 0.64 23.07
N PRO A 334 -17.31 1.21 24.05
CA PRO A 334 -18.70 0.90 24.39
C PRO A 334 -19.68 1.62 23.43
N PHE A 335 -20.71 0.91 22.99
CA PHE A 335 -21.79 1.40 22.15
C PHE A 335 -23.01 1.81 22.97
N ASP A 336 -23.81 2.75 22.48
CA ASP A 336 -25.09 3.17 23.05
C ASP A 336 -26.16 2.07 22.91
N LYS A 337 -26.11 1.32 21.81
CA LYS A 337 -26.99 0.18 21.53
C LYS A 337 -26.23 -0.97 20.90
N GLN A 338 -26.83 -2.16 20.90
CA GLN A 338 -26.34 -3.34 20.21
C GLN A 338 -26.10 -3.06 18.72
N LEU A 339 -25.08 -3.70 18.15
CA LEU A 339 -24.83 -3.67 16.71
C LEU A 339 -25.86 -4.54 16.00
N GLU A 340 -26.41 -4.04 14.89
CA GLU A 340 -27.40 -4.74 14.06
C GLU A 340 -26.69 -5.64 13.03
N GLU A 341 -25.71 -6.43 13.50
CA GLU A 341 -24.82 -7.23 12.66
C GLU A 341 -24.68 -8.66 13.19
N SER A 342 -24.32 -9.60 12.30
CA SER A 342 -24.04 -10.98 12.70
C SER A 342 -22.73 -11.07 13.50
N ALA A 343 -22.61 -12.09 14.35
CA ALA A 343 -21.39 -12.35 15.12
C ALA A 343 -20.15 -12.44 14.22
N ASP A 344 -20.24 -13.15 13.08
CA ASP A 344 -19.13 -13.27 12.11
C ASP A 344 -18.71 -11.91 11.52
N SER A 345 -19.67 -11.01 11.30
CA SER A 345 -19.41 -9.66 10.79
C SER A 345 -18.75 -8.77 11.83
N ILE A 346 -19.12 -8.95 13.10
CA ILE A 346 -18.50 -8.27 14.26
C ILE A 346 -17.07 -8.80 14.46
N CYS A 347 -16.84 -10.10 14.35
CA CYS A 347 -15.51 -10.75 14.42
C CYS A 347 -14.64 -10.46 13.19
N SER A 348 -14.39 -9.18 12.90
CA SER A 348 -13.57 -8.72 11.80
C SER A 348 -12.55 -7.67 12.26
N LEU A 349 -11.31 -7.86 11.83
CA LEU A 349 -10.23 -6.88 11.97
C LEU A 349 -10.09 -5.98 10.72
N TYR A 350 -10.89 -6.20 9.68
CA TYR A 350 -10.78 -5.52 8.39
C TYR A 350 -11.78 -4.39 8.19
N ARG A 351 -12.48 -3.97 9.25
CA ARG A 351 -13.51 -2.94 9.17
C ARG A 351 -13.54 -2.04 10.39
N LEU A 352 -13.91 -0.79 10.15
CA LEU A 352 -14.26 0.16 11.19
C LEU A 352 -15.73 -0.04 11.59
N PHE A 353 -16.03 0.11 12.88
CA PHE A 353 -17.40 0.07 13.41
C PHE A 353 -17.89 1.47 13.72
N GLU A 354 -19.15 1.78 13.40
CA GLU A 354 -19.69 3.14 13.50
C GLU A 354 -21.07 3.10 14.18
N GLN A 355 -21.33 4.06 15.07
CA GLN A 355 -22.65 4.27 15.67
C GLN A 355 -22.88 5.77 15.91
N GLY A 356 -23.81 6.34 15.15
CA GLY A 356 -23.91 7.81 15.05
C GLY A 356 -22.61 8.38 14.47
N ASP A 357 -22.08 9.42 15.12
CA ASP A 357 -20.80 10.04 14.73
C ASP A 357 -19.57 9.35 15.40
N SER A 358 -19.80 8.34 16.24
CA SER A 358 -18.72 7.65 16.96
C SER A 358 -18.19 6.46 16.15
N GLN A 359 -16.86 6.33 16.13
CA GLN A 359 -16.14 5.27 15.41
C GLN A 359 -15.31 4.45 16.40
N TYR A 360 -15.31 3.13 16.19
CA TYR A 360 -14.77 2.16 17.13
C TYR A 360 -13.92 1.12 16.41
N PHE A 361 -12.86 0.70 17.10
CA PHE A 361 -12.03 -0.40 16.68
C PHE A 361 -11.53 -1.19 17.91
N TRP A 362 -10.90 -2.32 17.65
CA TRP A 362 -10.49 -3.28 18.67
C TRP A 362 -9.38 -2.74 19.57
N ARG A 363 -9.52 -2.99 20.87
CA ARG A 363 -8.55 -2.69 21.93
C ARG A 363 -8.11 -3.94 22.66
N VAL A 364 -6.97 -3.86 23.34
CA VAL A 364 -6.51 -4.88 24.28
C VAL A 364 -6.54 -4.31 25.70
N ASP A 365 -6.54 -5.17 26.70
CA ASP A 365 -6.57 -4.77 28.11
C ASP A 365 -5.20 -4.26 28.60
N ARG A 366 -4.77 -3.12 28.04
CA ARG A 366 -3.57 -2.38 28.42
C ARG A 366 -3.82 -0.86 28.30
N PRO A 367 -3.07 -0.02 29.04
CA PRO A 367 -3.20 1.43 28.98
C PRO A 367 -3.13 1.96 27.54
N ASP A 368 -4.21 2.65 27.13
CA ASP A 368 -4.42 3.27 25.81
C ASP A 368 -3.88 2.47 24.60
N THR A 369 -4.13 1.15 24.61
CA THR A 369 -3.57 0.23 23.61
C THR A 369 -4.66 -0.30 22.68
N TRP A 370 -4.43 -0.09 21.38
CA TRP A 370 -5.33 -0.43 20.29
C TRP A 370 -4.73 -1.50 19.39
N VAL A 371 -5.56 -2.24 18.68
CA VAL A 371 -5.11 -3.09 17.56
C VAL A 371 -5.02 -2.22 16.31
N ARG A 372 -3.96 -2.39 15.52
CA ARG A 372 -3.78 -1.72 14.23
C ARG A 372 -3.29 -2.72 13.15
N PRO A 373 -3.72 -2.59 11.88
CA PRO A 373 -3.21 -3.38 10.77
C PRO A 373 -1.85 -2.86 10.30
N TYR A 374 -1.00 -3.74 9.81
CA TYR A 374 0.30 -3.44 9.22
C TYR A 374 0.48 -4.28 7.95
N LEU A 375 0.96 -3.65 6.88
CA LEU A 375 1.23 -4.32 5.61
C LEU A 375 2.71 -4.72 5.52
N ASP A 376 3.02 -5.93 5.99
CA ASP A 376 4.38 -6.48 5.92
C ASP A 376 4.70 -7.10 4.53
N ASN A 377 3.69 -7.24 3.66
CA ASN A 377 3.87 -7.74 2.31
C ASN A 377 4.66 -6.77 1.44
N ALA A 378 5.51 -7.32 0.56
CA ALA A 378 6.25 -6.51 -0.40
C ALA A 378 5.32 -5.80 -1.40
N LEU A 379 4.38 -6.54 -2.00
CA LEU A 379 3.49 -6.06 -3.07
C LEU A 379 2.01 -6.39 -2.85
N PHE A 380 1.64 -7.62 -2.46
CA PHE A 380 0.24 -8.00 -2.33
C PHE A 380 -0.51 -7.09 -1.34
N ALA A 381 -1.72 -6.66 -1.70
CA ALA A 381 -2.56 -5.71 -0.95
C ALA A 381 -1.91 -4.32 -0.71
N LYS A 382 -0.84 -3.98 -1.46
CA LYS A 382 -0.25 -2.64 -1.48
C LYS A 382 -0.89 -1.78 -2.55
N TRP A 383 -1.08 -0.51 -2.23
CA TRP A 383 -1.57 0.51 -3.17
C TRP A 383 -0.42 1.35 -3.71
N ASN A 384 -0.23 1.35 -5.03
CA ASN A 384 0.61 2.29 -5.79
C ASN A 384 0.36 2.17 -7.30
N TYR A 385 0.65 3.20 -8.10
CA TYR A 385 0.32 3.17 -9.53
C TYR A 385 0.94 2.01 -10.33
N PRO A 386 2.21 1.57 -10.11
CA PRO A 386 2.78 0.46 -10.88
C PRO A 386 2.03 -0.86 -10.63
N LEU A 387 1.51 -1.05 -9.42
CA LEU A 387 0.63 -2.18 -9.13
C LEU A 387 -0.72 -2.06 -9.83
N GLY A 388 -1.26 -0.85 -9.97
CA GLY A 388 -2.51 -0.64 -10.72
C GLY A 388 -2.45 -1.23 -12.13
N VAL A 389 -1.37 -0.94 -12.89
CA VAL A 389 -1.20 -1.49 -14.24
C VAL A 389 -0.90 -2.99 -14.24
N THR A 390 -0.12 -3.46 -13.26
CA THR A 390 0.17 -4.89 -13.09
C THR A 390 -1.11 -5.70 -12.87
N LEU A 391 -1.96 -5.23 -11.95
CA LEU A 391 -3.22 -5.86 -11.63
C LEU A 391 -4.20 -5.78 -12.79
N TYR A 392 -4.27 -4.66 -13.53
CA TYR A 392 -5.04 -4.58 -14.77
C TYR A 392 -4.61 -5.66 -15.78
N GLY A 393 -3.31 -5.85 -15.99
CA GLY A 393 -2.80 -6.91 -16.85
C GLY A 393 -3.16 -8.33 -16.37
N LEU A 394 -3.12 -8.58 -15.05
CA LEU A 394 -3.53 -9.87 -14.48
C LEU A 394 -5.02 -10.13 -14.62
N LEU A 395 -5.88 -9.15 -14.34
CA LEU A 395 -7.34 -9.24 -14.55
C LEU A 395 -7.65 -9.63 -16.00
N GLN A 396 -7.07 -8.90 -16.96
CA GLN A 396 -7.28 -9.18 -18.39
C GLN A 396 -6.69 -10.53 -18.81
N THR A 397 -5.57 -10.96 -18.23
CA THR A 397 -4.97 -12.28 -18.50
C THR A 397 -5.86 -13.41 -18.00
N GLY A 398 -6.37 -13.30 -16.76
CA GLY A 398 -7.30 -14.27 -16.19
C GLY A 398 -8.56 -14.42 -17.05
N ARG A 399 -9.13 -13.31 -17.53
CA ARG A 399 -10.28 -13.30 -18.46
C ARG A 399 -9.93 -13.88 -19.83
N PHE A 400 -8.81 -13.46 -20.43
CA PHE A 400 -8.40 -13.89 -21.78
C PHE A 400 -8.07 -15.39 -21.85
N LEU A 401 -7.37 -15.91 -20.84
CA LEU A 401 -6.99 -17.32 -20.75
C LEU A 401 -8.03 -18.21 -20.06
N GLN A 402 -9.10 -17.62 -19.51
CA GLN A 402 -10.10 -18.30 -18.68
C GLN A 402 -9.49 -19.02 -17.47
N LYS A 403 -8.57 -18.34 -16.77
CA LYS A 403 -7.83 -18.86 -15.61
C LYS A 403 -8.28 -18.16 -14.33
N GLN A 404 -9.27 -18.74 -13.66
CA GLN A 404 -9.92 -18.14 -12.48
C GLN A 404 -8.93 -17.79 -11.35
N GLY A 405 -7.94 -18.63 -11.08
CA GLY A 405 -6.96 -18.34 -10.01
C GLY A 405 -6.12 -17.07 -10.24
N ILE A 406 -5.85 -16.68 -11.49
CA ILE A 406 -5.16 -15.42 -11.81
C ILE A 406 -6.11 -14.23 -11.56
N LEU A 407 -7.38 -14.38 -11.99
CA LEU A 407 -8.42 -13.38 -11.79
C LEU A 407 -8.68 -13.15 -10.29
N ASP A 408 -8.89 -14.22 -9.53
CA ASP A 408 -9.14 -14.20 -8.09
C ASP A 408 -8.01 -13.52 -7.33
N TYR A 409 -6.75 -13.83 -7.69
CA TYR A 409 -5.59 -13.19 -7.06
C TYR A 409 -5.63 -11.66 -7.22
N ALA A 410 -5.86 -11.18 -8.45
CA ALA A 410 -5.88 -9.75 -8.74
C ALA A 410 -7.09 -9.05 -8.09
N VAL A 411 -8.27 -9.67 -8.12
CA VAL A 411 -9.47 -9.19 -7.44
C VAL A 411 -9.25 -9.13 -5.92
N ASN A 412 -8.65 -10.16 -5.33
CA ASN A 412 -8.38 -10.21 -3.88
C ASN A 412 -7.37 -9.13 -3.47
N HIS A 413 -6.29 -8.92 -4.22
CA HIS A 413 -5.35 -7.83 -3.95
C HIS A 413 -6.09 -6.48 -3.87
N ILE A 414 -6.89 -6.19 -4.89
CA ILE A 414 -7.63 -4.93 -4.98
C ILE A 414 -8.62 -4.79 -3.82
N THR A 415 -9.37 -5.85 -3.53
CA THR A 415 -10.40 -5.88 -2.49
C THR A 415 -9.82 -5.67 -1.09
N GLU A 416 -8.62 -6.19 -0.82
CA GLU A 416 -7.93 -5.91 0.45
C GLU A 416 -7.65 -4.42 0.64
N CYS A 417 -7.25 -3.72 -0.43
CA CYS A 417 -7.02 -2.28 -0.38
C CYS A 417 -8.34 -1.49 -0.22
N THR A 418 -9.40 -1.84 -0.97
CA THR A 418 -10.68 -1.12 -0.91
C THR A 418 -11.40 -1.30 0.43
N ARG A 419 -11.42 -2.53 0.95
CA ARG A 419 -12.09 -2.89 2.22
C ARG A 419 -11.54 -2.11 3.41
N ILE A 420 -10.22 -1.95 3.49
CA ILE A 420 -9.57 -1.27 4.64
C ILE A 420 -9.50 0.26 4.48
N TYR A 421 -9.98 0.83 3.37
CA TYR A 421 -9.81 2.26 3.08
C TYR A 421 -10.45 3.19 4.13
N LYS A 422 -11.68 2.91 4.56
CA LYS A 422 -12.34 3.70 5.62
C LYS A 422 -11.58 3.64 6.94
N TYR A 423 -11.11 2.45 7.31
CA TYR A 423 -10.25 2.28 8.49
C TYR A 423 -8.97 3.10 8.34
N ALA A 424 -8.29 3.05 7.18
CA ALA A 424 -7.03 3.76 6.96
C ALA A 424 -7.19 5.27 7.13
N LYS A 425 -8.29 5.86 6.66
CA LYS A 425 -8.59 7.29 6.91
C LYS A 425 -8.75 7.60 8.39
N TRP A 426 -9.54 6.80 9.10
CA TRP A 426 -9.71 6.93 10.55
C TRP A 426 -8.38 6.75 11.29
N ASP A 427 -7.58 5.76 10.92
CA ASP A 427 -6.27 5.48 11.49
C ASP A 427 -5.31 6.68 11.32
N ALA A 428 -5.35 7.37 10.18
CA ALA A 428 -4.60 8.61 9.99
C ALA A 428 -5.04 9.73 10.93
N GLU A 429 -6.35 9.91 11.14
CA GLU A 429 -6.89 10.90 12.07
C GLU A 429 -6.54 10.58 13.52
N GLN A 430 -6.54 9.30 13.88
CA GLN A 430 -6.29 8.83 15.24
C GLN A 430 -4.82 8.79 15.64
N TYR A 431 -3.94 8.42 14.71
CA TYR A 431 -2.53 8.14 14.98
C TYR A 431 -1.58 9.07 14.21
N GLY A 432 -2.16 10.07 13.53
CA GLY A 432 -1.50 11.13 12.76
C GLY A 432 -1.00 10.73 11.37
N TYR A 433 -0.92 9.43 11.08
CA TYR A 433 -0.61 8.88 9.75
C TYR A 433 -1.10 7.42 9.66
N PRO A 434 -1.61 6.97 8.51
CA PRO A 434 -2.15 5.62 8.40
C PRO A 434 -1.04 4.56 8.42
N SER A 435 -1.33 3.37 8.92
CA SER A 435 -0.42 2.21 8.88
C SER A 435 -0.54 1.35 7.62
N VAL A 436 -1.59 1.59 6.82
CA VAL A 436 -1.86 0.92 5.54
C VAL A 436 -2.44 1.93 4.55
N ASN A 437 -2.42 1.64 3.24
CA ASN A 437 -2.99 2.52 2.20
C ASN A 437 -2.44 3.97 2.23
N ASN A 438 -1.15 4.16 2.57
CA ASN A 438 -0.55 5.47 2.77
C ASN A 438 -0.76 6.44 1.59
N GLN A 439 -0.48 6.00 0.35
CA GLN A 439 -0.68 6.83 -0.85
C GLN A 439 -2.15 7.17 -1.08
N LEU A 440 -3.04 6.22 -0.84
CA LEU A 440 -4.47 6.39 -1.08
C LEU A 440 -5.13 7.35 -0.08
N VAL A 441 -4.68 7.33 1.17
CA VAL A 441 -5.15 8.27 2.20
C VAL A 441 -4.57 9.66 1.96
N GLU A 442 -3.29 9.75 1.62
CA GLU A 442 -2.57 11.01 1.36
C GLU A 442 -2.75 11.50 -0.09
N MET A 443 -3.80 11.08 -0.79
CA MET A 443 -4.02 11.33 -2.21
C MET A 443 -3.96 12.84 -2.56
N ASP A 444 -2.83 13.27 -3.11
CA ASP A 444 -2.55 14.65 -3.50
C ASP A 444 -2.06 14.79 -4.95
N MET A 445 -1.91 13.68 -5.67
CA MET A 445 -1.52 13.67 -7.07
C MET A 445 -2.12 12.49 -7.85
N LEU A 446 -2.13 12.58 -9.17
CA LEU A 446 -2.63 11.53 -10.07
C LEU A 446 -1.96 10.16 -9.84
N ASP A 447 -0.65 10.14 -9.56
CA ASP A 447 0.12 8.92 -9.28
C ASP A 447 -0.42 8.15 -8.05
N ASP A 448 -1.04 8.85 -7.09
CA ASP A 448 -1.59 8.23 -5.89
C ASP A 448 -2.92 7.51 -6.14
N CYS A 449 -3.59 7.73 -7.27
CA CYS A 449 -4.96 7.27 -7.43
C CYS A 449 -5.34 6.70 -8.81
N GLY A 450 -4.88 7.28 -9.92
CA GLY A 450 -5.54 7.02 -11.20
C GLY A 450 -5.32 5.63 -11.78
N SER A 451 -4.06 5.17 -11.89
CA SER A 451 -3.76 3.83 -12.41
C SER A 451 -4.45 2.73 -11.58
N PHE A 452 -4.36 2.82 -10.25
CA PHE A 452 -4.95 1.82 -9.36
C PHE A 452 -6.46 1.93 -9.30
N GLY A 453 -7.02 3.15 -9.20
CA GLY A 453 -8.47 3.38 -9.27
C GLY A 453 -9.08 2.87 -10.58
N SER A 454 -8.34 2.99 -11.69
CA SER A 454 -8.74 2.43 -12.98
C SER A 454 -8.78 0.89 -12.93
N ALA A 455 -7.84 0.25 -12.23
CA ALA A 455 -7.86 -1.20 -12.00
C ALA A 455 -8.97 -1.63 -11.03
N VAL A 456 -9.30 -0.82 -10.02
CA VAL A 456 -10.46 -1.02 -9.12
C VAL A 456 -11.75 -1.08 -9.92
N LEU A 457 -11.97 -0.13 -10.84
CA LEU A 457 -13.15 -0.11 -11.70
C LEU A 457 -13.24 -1.35 -12.61
N GLU A 458 -12.10 -1.86 -13.10
CA GLU A 458 -12.06 -3.12 -13.85
C GLU A 458 -12.44 -4.32 -12.97
N ALA A 459 -11.85 -4.44 -11.78
CA ALA A 459 -12.13 -5.54 -10.87
C ALA A 459 -13.56 -5.52 -10.33
N TYR A 460 -14.17 -4.34 -10.22
CA TYR A 460 -15.54 -4.20 -9.73
C TYR A 460 -16.56 -4.98 -10.57
N SER A 461 -16.31 -5.11 -11.89
CA SER A 461 -17.16 -5.93 -12.77
C SER A 461 -17.19 -7.42 -12.40
N ASP A 462 -16.15 -7.93 -11.73
CA ASP A 462 -16.09 -9.30 -11.24
C ASP A 462 -16.51 -9.41 -9.75
N SER A 463 -16.11 -8.46 -8.91
CA SER A 463 -16.22 -8.58 -7.46
C SER A 463 -17.53 -8.03 -6.87
N GLN A 464 -18.09 -6.99 -7.50
CA GLN A 464 -19.18 -6.18 -6.93
C GLN A 464 -18.90 -5.75 -5.47
N ASP A 465 -17.63 -5.51 -5.12
CA ASP A 465 -17.20 -5.14 -3.78
C ASP A 465 -17.95 -3.90 -3.26
N PRO A 466 -18.68 -3.99 -2.13
CA PRO A 466 -19.50 -2.89 -1.62
C PRO A 466 -18.68 -1.67 -1.18
N HIS A 467 -17.37 -1.80 -0.97
CA HIS A 467 -16.50 -0.69 -0.60
C HIS A 467 -16.05 0.15 -1.81
N THR A 468 -16.14 -0.41 -3.01
CA THR A 468 -15.64 0.22 -4.24
C THR A 468 -16.34 1.54 -4.59
N PRO A 469 -17.69 1.66 -4.60
CA PRO A 469 -18.38 2.89 -5.02
C PRO A 469 -17.93 4.14 -4.27
N TYR A 470 -17.81 4.06 -2.94
CA TYR A 470 -17.33 5.17 -2.12
C TYR A 470 -15.90 5.58 -2.50
N LEU A 471 -15.01 4.59 -2.68
CA LEU A 471 -13.60 4.86 -3.01
C LEU A 471 -13.45 5.55 -4.37
N VAL A 472 -14.09 5.03 -5.41
CA VAL A 472 -13.94 5.59 -6.77
C VAL A 472 -14.54 6.99 -6.88
N GLU A 473 -15.59 7.27 -6.10
CA GLU A 473 -16.12 8.63 -5.98
C GLU A 473 -15.09 9.59 -5.34
N GLN A 474 -14.34 9.16 -4.32
CA GLN A 474 -13.27 10.00 -3.74
C GLN A 474 -12.17 10.32 -4.77
N ILE A 475 -11.81 9.34 -5.61
CA ILE A 475 -10.80 9.52 -6.67
C ILE A 475 -11.34 10.48 -7.76
N ALA A 476 -12.60 10.31 -8.19
CA ALA A 476 -13.22 11.20 -9.16
C ALA A 476 -13.29 12.64 -8.64
N ASN A 477 -13.70 12.83 -7.38
CA ASN A 477 -13.73 14.14 -6.73
C ASN A 477 -12.34 14.77 -6.63
N HIS A 478 -11.30 13.97 -6.37
CA HIS A 478 -9.92 14.46 -6.38
C HIS A 478 -9.53 14.96 -7.79
N MET A 479 -9.71 14.16 -8.84
CA MET A 479 -9.35 14.55 -10.21
C MET A 479 -10.16 15.74 -10.74
N GLU A 480 -11.44 15.85 -10.35
CA GLU A 480 -12.33 16.91 -10.82
C GLU A 480 -12.07 18.25 -10.09
N TYR A 481 -11.91 18.22 -8.77
CA TYR A 481 -11.94 19.43 -7.94
C TYR A 481 -10.64 19.77 -7.22
N LYS A 482 -9.70 18.82 -7.08
CA LYS A 482 -8.47 19.01 -6.29
C LYS A 482 -7.19 18.97 -7.10
N GLN A 483 -7.10 18.06 -8.06
CA GLN A 483 -5.91 17.92 -8.91
C GLN A 483 -5.64 19.24 -9.63
N GLU A 484 -4.38 19.68 -9.56
CA GLU A 484 -4.01 20.99 -10.10
C GLU A 484 -4.05 21.00 -11.62
N ARG A 485 -4.41 22.17 -12.16
CA ARG A 485 -4.59 22.40 -13.58
C ARG A 485 -4.03 23.75 -13.99
N LEU A 486 -3.53 23.82 -15.23
CA LEU A 486 -3.24 25.09 -15.90
C LEU A 486 -4.54 25.82 -16.26
N GLU A 487 -4.41 27.09 -16.67
CA GLU A 487 -5.54 27.93 -17.09
C GLU A 487 -6.33 27.30 -18.26
N ASP A 488 -5.67 26.57 -19.16
CA ASP A 488 -6.34 25.88 -20.27
C ASP A 488 -6.99 24.54 -19.85
N GLY A 489 -6.84 24.14 -18.58
CA GLY A 489 -7.42 22.96 -17.96
C GLY A 489 -6.55 21.69 -18.02
N ALA A 490 -5.31 21.78 -18.53
CA ALA A 490 -4.37 20.66 -18.53
C ALA A 490 -3.96 20.28 -17.11
N PHE A 491 -3.94 18.99 -16.79
CA PHE A 491 -3.38 18.51 -15.51
C PHE A 491 -1.91 18.93 -15.35
N PHE A 492 -1.55 19.24 -14.11
CA PHE A 492 -0.28 19.88 -13.77
C PHE A 492 0.15 19.52 -12.35
N ARG A 493 1.45 19.62 -12.05
CA ARG A 493 2.04 19.35 -10.74
C ARG A 493 2.60 20.64 -10.14
N ILE A 494 1.95 21.19 -9.11
CA ILE A 494 2.51 22.33 -8.35
C ILE A 494 3.67 21.83 -7.48
N CYS A 495 3.42 20.83 -6.61
CA CYS A 495 4.42 20.14 -5.77
C CYS A 495 5.53 21.05 -5.18
N LEU A 496 5.15 22.10 -4.45
CA LEU A 496 6.08 23.10 -3.88
C LEU A 496 7.26 22.48 -3.12
N ASN A 497 8.46 23.03 -3.31
CA ASN A 497 9.70 22.57 -2.67
C ASN A 497 10.08 21.12 -3.02
N SER A 498 9.58 20.61 -4.13
CA SER A 498 9.94 19.29 -4.64
C SER A 498 10.68 19.38 -5.97
N PHE A 499 11.35 18.29 -6.32
CA PHE A 499 11.97 18.14 -7.63
C PHE A 499 10.96 18.30 -8.79
N GLN A 500 9.70 17.89 -8.57
CA GLN A 500 8.62 17.92 -9.57
C GLN A 500 7.89 19.27 -9.60
N GLU A 501 8.37 20.27 -8.87
CA GLU A 501 7.68 21.55 -8.76
C GLU A 501 7.46 22.20 -10.12
N ASN A 502 6.23 22.65 -10.35
CA ASN A 502 5.76 23.35 -11.54
C ASN A 502 6.05 22.63 -12.86
N THR A 503 5.55 21.40 -13.01
CA THR A 503 5.79 20.56 -14.19
C THR A 503 4.53 19.85 -14.72
N LEU A 504 4.54 19.48 -16.00
CA LEU A 504 3.52 18.66 -16.68
C LEU A 504 4.20 17.44 -17.30
N TRP A 505 3.71 16.23 -17.03
CA TRP A 505 4.37 14.97 -17.38
C TRP A 505 3.54 14.14 -18.35
N ALA A 506 4.14 13.61 -19.41
CA ALA A 506 3.45 12.72 -20.37
C ALA A 506 2.67 11.58 -19.66
N ASP A 507 3.23 11.07 -18.57
CA ASP A 507 2.71 10.02 -17.70
C ASP A 507 1.32 10.37 -17.12
N ASP A 508 1.03 11.65 -16.87
CA ASP A 508 -0.25 12.10 -16.28
C ASP A 508 -1.46 11.76 -17.16
N LEU A 509 -1.26 11.52 -18.46
CA LEU A 509 -2.31 11.01 -19.34
C LEU A 509 -2.72 9.57 -18.96
N TYR A 510 -1.76 8.72 -18.56
CA TYR A 510 -2.07 7.39 -18.04
C TYR A 510 -2.57 7.44 -16.59
N MET A 511 -2.04 8.35 -15.78
CA MET A 511 -2.48 8.50 -14.39
C MET A 511 -3.86 9.16 -14.24
N SER A 512 -4.53 9.52 -15.33
CA SER A 512 -5.88 10.13 -15.29
C SER A 512 -6.87 9.48 -16.24
N THR A 513 -6.54 9.42 -17.54
CA THR A 513 -7.54 9.13 -18.57
C THR A 513 -8.15 7.73 -18.49
N PRO A 514 -7.41 6.64 -18.19
CA PRO A 514 -8.02 5.31 -18.00
C PRO A 514 -8.98 5.26 -16.81
N PHE A 515 -8.74 6.02 -15.75
CA PHE A 515 -9.71 6.12 -14.65
C PHE A 515 -10.96 6.85 -15.11
N LEU A 516 -10.80 8.05 -15.69
CA LEU A 516 -11.92 8.90 -16.12
C LEU A 516 -12.87 8.20 -17.09
N ILE A 517 -12.35 7.47 -18.08
CA ILE A 517 -13.19 6.76 -19.07
C ILE A 517 -13.93 5.57 -18.46
N ARG A 518 -13.33 4.89 -17.47
CA ARG A 518 -13.98 3.77 -16.77
C ARG A 518 -15.01 4.28 -15.76
N TYR A 519 -14.74 5.42 -15.12
CA TYR A 519 -15.70 6.08 -14.24
C TYR A 519 -16.89 6.61 -15.05
N TYR A 520 -16.66 7.18 -16.24
CA TYR A 520 -17.73 7.49 -17.19
C TYR A 520 -18.60 6.26 -17.53
N ARG A 521 -17.99 5.09 -17.79
CA ARG A 521 -18.75 3.86 -18.04
C ARG A 521 -19.61 3.43 -16.84
N LEU A 522 -19.12 3.67 -15.61
CA LEU A 522 -19.83 3.36 -14.39
C LEU A 522 -21.02 4.32 -14.13
N THR A 523 -20.81 5.62 -14.31
CA THR A 523 -21.80 6.65 -13.90
C THR A 523 -22.67 7.17 -15.05
N GLY A 524 -22.20 7.07 -16.30
CA GLY A 524 -22.80 7.68 -17.47
C GLY A 524 -22.53 9.19 -17.61
N GLU A 525 -21.75 9.80 -16.72
CA GLU A 525 -21.51 11.25 -16.72
C GLU A 525 -20.48 11.67 -17.78
N ALA A 526 -20.96 12.20 -18.91
CA ALA A 526 -20.16 12.54 -20.09
C ALA A 526 -18.97 13.49 -19.79
N LYS A 527 -19.07 14.35 -18.77
CA LYS A 527 -17.99 15.28 -18.38
C LYS A 527 -16.64 14.59 -18.15
N TYR A 528 -16.63 13.35 -17.66
CA TYR A 528 -15.39 12.60 -17.41
C TYR A 528 -14.74 12.10 -18.71
N LEU A 529 -15.56 11.65 -19.68
CA LEU A 529 -15.07 11.31 -21.02
C LEU A 529 -14.55 12.56 -21.75
N ASP A 530 -15.29 13.67 -21.67
CA ASP A 530 -14.91 14.92 -22.31
C ASP A 530 -13.60 15.49 -21.74
N ASP A 531 -13.41 15.43 -20.41
CA ASP A 531 -12.15 15.87 -19.81
C ASP A 531 -10.98 14.98 -20.21
N ALA A 532 -11.16 13.65 -20.16
CA ALA A 532 -10.14 12.70 -20.63
C ALA A 532 -9.72 12.97 -22.08
N ALA A 533 -10.67 13.26 -22.97
CA ALA A 533 -10.40 13.60 -24.37
C ALA A 533 -9.62 14.90 -24.53
N ARG A 534 -10.03 15.97 -23.84
CA ARG A 534 -9.37 17.27 -23.90
C ARG A 534 -7.95 17.25 -23.36
N GLN A 535 -7.64 16.40 -22.37
CA GLN A 535 -6.28 16.27 -21.83
C GLN A 535 -5.26 15.93 -22.93
N PHE A 536 -5.56 15.03 -23.87
CA PHE A 536 -4.61 14.68 -24.93
C PHE A 536 -4.26 15.87 -25.84
N ASN A 537 -5.26 16.65 -26.25
CA ASN A 537 -5.06 17.83 -27.11
C ASN A 537 -4.29 18.93 -26.37
N ARG A 538 -4.57 19.12 -25.07
CA ARG A 538 -3.81 20.03 -24.20
C ARG A 538 -2.36 19.59 -24.04
N PHE A 539 -2.11 18.31 -23.77
CA PHE A 539 -0.75 17.80 -23.58
C PHE A 539 0.06 17.83 -24.88
N LYS A 540 -0.57 17.56 -26.02
CA LYS A 540 0.04 17.68 -27.36
C LYS A 540 0.63 19.08 -27.58
N LYS A 541 -0.08 20.14 -27.18
CA LYS A 541 0.38 21.54 -27.29
C LYS A 541 1.72 21.79 -26.58
N TYR A 542 1.94 21.15 -25.43
CA TYR A 542 3.16 21.35 -24.61
C TYR A 542 4.29 20.39 -24.96
N LEU A 543 3.97 19.13 -25.24
CA LEU A 543 4.95 18.05 -25.27
C LEU A 543 5.26 17.49 -26.65
N PHE A 544 4.42 17.70 -27.66
CA PHE A 544 4.62 17.08 -28.97
C PHE A 544 5.87 17.63 -29.66
N ILE A 545 6.68 16.73 -30.21
CA ILE A 545 7.90 17.02 -30.96
C ILE A 545 7.60 16.74 -32.45
N PRO A 546 7.29 17.78 -33.25
CA PRO A 546 6.79 17.59 -34.61
C PRO A 546 7.76 16.87 -35.55
N GLU A 547 9.06 17.09 -35.36
CA GLU A 547 10.14 16.47 -36.17
C GLU A 547 10.08 14.94 -36.13
N PHE A 548 9.85 14.38 -34.94
CA PHE A 548 9.84 12.94 -34.71
C PHE A 548 8.42 12.35 -34.61
N LYS A 549 7.39 13.20 -34.53
CA LYS A 549 6.00 12.82 -34.29
C LYS A 549 5.81 11.99 -33.02
N ILE A 550 6.49 12.36 -31.94
CA ILE A 550 6.44 11.73 -30.62
C ILE A 550 6.40 12.81 -29.53
N MET A 551 6.37 12.39 -28.26
CA MET A 551 6.25 13.30 -27.11
C MET A 551 7.59 13.50 -26.41
N SER A 552 7.83 14.73 -25.93
CA SER A 552 8.76 15.01 -24.85
C SER A 552 8.23 14.42 -23.54
N HIS A 553 9.12 14.02 -22.63
CA HIS A 553 8.70 13.46 -21.34
C HIS A 553 8.00 14.51 -20.45
N VAL A 554 8.64 15.67 -20.25
CA VAL A 554 8.16 16.71 -19.32
C VAL A 554 8.18 18.08 -19.96
N TYR A 555 7.24 18.93 -19.56
CA TYR A 555 7.29 20.38 -19.71
C TYR A 555 7.55 21.02 -18.36
N ASP A 556 8.63 21.77 -18.26
CA ASP A 556 9.04 22.45 -17.03
C ASP A 556 8.68 23.93 -17.13
N PHE A 557 7.75 24.37 -16.28
CA PHE A 557 7.27 25.76 -16.29
C PHE A 557 8.21 26.72 -15.56
N LYS A 558 9.13 26.22 -14.73
CA LYS A 558 10.21 27.04 -14.13
C LYS A 558 11.13 27.57 -15.22
N HIS A 559 11.35 26.76 -16.25
CA HIS A 559 12.17 27.12 -17.42
C HIS A 559 11.33 27.49 -18.66
N ASN A 560 10.01 27.34 -18.58
CA ASN A 560 9.03 27.50 -19.64
C ASN A 560 9.41 26.80 -20.96
N LYS A 561 9.77 25.51 -20.89
CA LYS A 561 10.11 24.70 -22.08
C LYS A 561 9.96 23.20 -21.84
N PRO A 562 9.74 22.40 -22.89
CA PRO A 562 9.84 20.96 -22.81
C PRO A 562 11.29 20.52 -22.59
N THR A 563 11.47 19.36 -21.95
CA THR A 563 12.79 18.72 -21.82
C THR A 563 13.36 18.28 -23.17
N ASN A 564 12.50 18.07 -24.18
CA ASN A 564 12.84 17.51 -25.49
C ASN A 564 13.57 16.16 -25.41
N VAL A 565 13.35 15.42 -24.32
CA VAL A 565 13.84 14.04 -24.19
C VAL A 565 12.66 13.09 -24.39
N PRO A 566 12.59 12.38 -25.54
CA PRO A 566 11.52 11.44 -25.82
C PRO A 566 11.78 10.11 -25.10
N TRP A 567 11.52 10.11 -23.80
CA TRP A 567 11.63 8.91 -22.98
C TRP A 567 10.59 7.87 -23.40
N GLY A 568 11.02 6.62 -23.57
CA GLY A 568 10.24 5.53 -24.14
C GLY A 568 8.97 5.25 -23.36
N ARG A 569 9.06 5.04 -22.04
CA ARG A 569 7.88 4.71 -21.23
C ARG A 569 6.87 5.86 -21.15
N GLY A 570 7.32 7.10 -20.94
CA GLY A 570 6.43 8.27 -20.96
C GLY A 570 5.63 8.35 -22.28
N ASN A 571 6.27 8.08 -23.42
CA ASN A 571 5.59 7.97 -24.72
C ASN A 571 4.63 6.77 -24.79
N GLY A 572 5.05 5.62 -24.27
CA GLY A 572 4.21 4.44 -24.17
C GLY A 572 2.91 4.74 -23.42
N TRP A 573 2.97 5.48 -22.30
CA TRP A 573 1.80 5.86 -21.53
C TRP A 573 0.82 6.73 -22.31
N VAL A 574 1.31 7.67 -23.11
CA VAL A 574 0.46 8.47 -24.01
C VAL A 574 -0.27 7.57 -25.00
N PHE A 575 0.46 6.70 -25.70
CA PHE A 575 -0.12 5.89 -26.77
C PHE A 575 -1.06 4.80 -26.25
N PHE A 576 -0.69 4.15 -25.15
CA PHE A 576 -1.51 3.19 -24.43
C PHE A 576 -2.84 3.83 -24.03
N SER A 577 -2.80 4.97 -23.36
CA SER A 577 -3.99 5.63 -22.81
C SER A 577 -4.89 6.22 -23.90
N LEU A 578 -4.30 6.74 -24.98
CA LEU A 578 -5.06 7.20 -26.13
C LEU A 578 -5.80 6.05 -26.81
N SER A 579 -5.20 4.86 -26.89
CA SER A 579 -5.87 3.66 -27.39
C SER A 579 -7.03 3.23 -26.49
N GLU A 580 -6.88 3.33 -25.16
CA GLU A 580 -7.94 3.04 -24.19
C GLU A 580 -9.12 4.00 -24.36
N LEU A 581 -8.84 5.30 -24.44
CA LEU A 581 -9.85 6.33 -24.67
C LEU A 581 -10.62 6.09 -25.97
N LEU A 582 -9.92 5.82 -27.08
CA LEU A 582 -10.56 5.62 -28.40
C LEU A 582 -11.47 4.38 -28.46
N GLU A 583 -11.24 3.35 -27.63
CA GLU A 583 -12.17 2.21 -27.54
C GLU A 583 -13.47 2.56 -26.83
N VAL A 584 -13.44 3.48 -25.87
CA VAL A 584 -14.63 3.91 -25.12
C VAL A 584 -15.39 5.03 -25.83
N MET A 585 -14.68 5.88 -26.57
CA MET A 585 -15.20 7.11 -27.16
C MET A 585 -16.22 6.83 -28.28
N PRO A 586 -17.43 7.42 -28.21
CA PRO A 586 -18.42 7.36 -29.29
C PRO A 586 -17.88 7.94 -30.60
N GLU A 587 -18.28 7.37 -31.73
CA GLU A 587 -17.84 7.85 -33.06
C GLU A 587 -18.22 9.31 -33.34
N THR A 588 -19.30 9.80 -32.72
CA THR A 588 -19.82 11.16 -32.86
C THR A 588 -19.18 12.17 -31.90
N HIS A 589 -18.24 11.75 -31.06
CA HIS A 589 -17.61 12.65 -30.08
C HIS A 589 -16.76 13.72 -30.78
N VAL A 590 -16.88 14.99 -30.35
CA VAL A 590 -16.30 16.15 -31.04
C VAL A 590 -14.78 16.10 -31.16
N GLU A 591 -14.08 15.58 -30.14
CA GLU A 591 -12.62 15.47 -30.14
C GLU A 591 -12.09 14.30 -30.99
N ARG A 592 -12.95 13.38 -31.44
CA ARG A 592 -12.51 12.08 -31.95
C ARG A 592 -11.65 12.17 -33.21
N GLU A 593 -11.99 13.07 -34.14
CA GLU A 593 -11.26 13.23 -35.39
C GLU A 593 -9.81 13.69 -35.14
N GLU A 594 -9.62 14.74 -34.33
CA GLU A 594 -8.27 15.24 -34.00
C GLU A 594 -7.47 14.21 -33.19
N LEU A 595 -8.12 13.46 -32.29
CA LEU A 595 -7.48 12.39 -31.54
C LEU A 595 -7.05 11.22 -32.44
N LEU A 596 -7.84 10.85 -33.46
CA LEU A 596 -7.44 9.84 -34.44
C LEU A 596 -6.28 10.32 -35.31
N LYS A 597 -6.26 11.60 -35.68
CA LYS A 597 -5.13 12.20 -36.39
C LYS A 597 -3.87 12.14 -35.52
N PHE A 598 -3.97 12.55 -34.26
CA PHE A 598 -2.86 12.48 -33.31
C PHE A 598 -2.39 11.03 -33.10
N TYR A 599 -3.30 10.08 -32.99
CA TYR A 599 -2.99 8.65 -32.90
C TYR A 599 -2.16 8.15 -34.09
N ASN A 600 -2.53 8.57 -35.31
CA ASN A 600 -1.80 8.19 -36.53
C ASN A 600 -0.43 8.87 -36.61
N GLU A 601 -0.29 10.13 -36.16
CA GLU A 601 1.00 10.82 -36.08
C GLU A 601 1.95 10.06 -35.13
N LEU A 602 1.48 9.72 -33.93
CA LEU A 602 2.23 8.93 -32.96
C LEU A 602 2.60 7.55 -33.49
N ALA A 603 1.65 6.82 -34.06
CA ALA A 603 1.89 5.49 -34.64
C ALA A 603 2.98 5.54 -35.72
N GLU A 604 2.97 6.56 -36.58
CA GLU A 604 4.00 6.78 -37.59
C GLU A 604 5.38 7.01 -36.96
N GLY A 605 5.47 7.90 -35.98
CA GLY A 605 6.71 8.21 -35.26
C GLY A 605 7.30 6.97 -34.55
N TYR A 606 6.46 6.22 -33.83
CA TYR A 606 6.91 5.00 -33.15
C TYR A 606 7.36 3.91 -34.11
N MET A 607 6.64 3.65 -35.20
CA MET A 607 7.09 2.68 -36.20
C MET A 607 8.42 3.07 -36.86
N ALA A 608 8.67 4.37 -37.05
CA ALA A 608 9.92 4.87 -37.62
C ALA A 608 11.13 4.69 -36.68
N LEU A 609 10.90 4.63 -35.37
CA LEU A 609 11.93 4.54 -34.33
C LEU A 609 12.07 3.12 -33.73
N GLN A 610 11.44 2.10 -34.32
CA GLN A 610 11.60 0.71 -33.87
C GLN A 610 13.05 0.25 -34.07
N GLY A 611 13.67 -0.27 -33.00
CA GLY A 611 15.02 -0.81 -33.02
C GLY A 611 15.18 -2.01 -33.96
N THR A 612 16.42 -2.36 -34.26
CA THR A 612 16.74 -3.44 -35.20
C THR A 612 16.34 -4.82 -34.67
N SER A 613 16.43 -5.05 -33.35
CA SER A 613 15.97 -6.28 -32.70
C SER A 613 14.45 -6.46 -32.78
N GLY A 614 13.70 -5.37 -32.91
CA GLY A 614 12.24 -5.32 -32.77
C GLY A 614 11.78 -4.60 -31.49
N LEU A 615 12.63 -4.46 -30.48
CA LEU A 615 12.37 -3.62 -29.31
C LEU A 615 12.52 -2.12 -29.63
N TRP A 616 11.98 -1.27 -28.77
CA TRP A 616 12.23 0.17 -28.77
C TRP A 616 13.25 0.54 -27.70
N HIS A 617 13.90 1.69 -27.90
CA HIS A 617 14.95 2.19 -27.03
C HIS A 617 14.39 3.05 -25.88
N GLN A 618 15.08 3.01 -24.74
CA GLN A 618 14.80 3.80 -23.54
C GLN A 618 14.66 5.30 -23.85
N VAL A 619 15.52 5.83 -24.71
CA VAL A 619 15.32 7.14 -25.33
C VAL A 619 15.11 6.91 -26.82
N LEU A 620 13.91 7.20 -27.32
CA LEU A 620 13.44 6.71 -28.63
C LEU A 620 14.30 7.20 -29.80
N THR A 621 14.89 8.38 -29.68
CA THR A 621 15.76 9.00 -30.71
C THR A 621 17.23 8.63 -30.57
N HIS A 622 17.60 7.83 -29.58
CA HIS A 622 18.97 7.48 -29.24
C HIS A 622 19.15 5.95 -29.27
N PRO A 623 19.50 5.37 -30.44
CA PRO A 623 19.66 3.93 -30.60
C PRO A 623 20.86 3.35 -29.83
N ASP A 624 21.70 4.20 -29.25
CA ASP A 624 22.77 3.82 -28.33
C ASP A 624 22.29 3.67 -26.87
N SER A 625 21.07 4.08 -26.56
CA SER A 625 20.41 3.78 -25.28
C SER A 625 19.93 2.32 -25.22
N TYR A 626 19.73 1.78 -24.02
CA TYR A 626 19.30 0.39 -23.89
C TYR A 626 17.89 0.16 -24.45
N GLU A 627 17.61 -1.03 -24.96
CA GLU A 627 16.27 -1.43 -25.43
C GLU A 627 15.38 -1.71 -24.22
N GLU A 628 14.16 -1.20 -24.20
CA GLU A 628 13.32 -1.18 -22.98
C GLU A 628 11.99 -1.91 -23.19
N THR A 629 11.68 -2.81 -22.26
CA THR A 629 10.58 -3.77 -22.37
C THR A 629 9.21 -3.11 -22.18
N SER A 630 9.07 -2.18 -21.23
CA SER A 630 7.76 -1.59 -20.91
C SER A 630 7.22 -0.70 -22.04
N CYS A 631 8.05 0.17 -22.62
CA CYS A 631 7.66 1.03 -23.73
C CYS A 631 7.36 0.21 -25.00
N THR A 632 8.19 -0.78 -25.30
CA THR A 632 7.96 -1.71 -26.41
C THR A 632 6.59 -2.38 -26.28
N SER A 633 6.26 -2.85 -25.07
CA SER A 633 4.99 -3.51 -24.80
C SER A 633 3.80 -2.56 -24.99
N MET A 634 3.91 -1.29 -24.60
CA MET A 634 2.85 -0.28 -24.83
C MET A 634 2.67 0.05 -26.32
N PHE A 635 3.75 0.11 -27.10
CA PHE A 635 3.64 0.34 -28.55
C PHE A 635 3.03 -0.87 -29.25
N VAL A 636 3.42 -2.09 -28.89
CA VAL A 636 2.80 -3.34 -29.37
C VAL A 636 1.30 -3.34 -29.05
N TYR A 637 0.92 -2.98 -27.82
CA TYR A 637 -0.47 -2.90 -27.37
C TYR A 637 -1.29 -1.90 -28.20
N GLY A 638 -0.83 -0.65 -28.28
CA GLY A 638 -1.53 0.39 -29.04
C GLY A 638 -1.62 0.05 -30.53
N LEU A 639 -0.51 -0.31 -31.18
CA LEU A 639 -0.52 -0.61 -32.62
C LEU A 639 -1.47 -1.78 -32.94
N SER A 640 -1.51 -2.81 -32.08
CA SER A 640 -2.43 -3.94 -32.24
C SER A 640 -3.89 -3.52 -32.24
N ARG A 641 -4.30 -2.67 -31.27
CA ARG A 641 -5.66 -2.13 -31.22
C ARG A 641 -5.96 -1.22 -32.39
N GLY A 642 -5.02 -0.35 -32.75
CA GLY A 642 -5.15 0.56 -33.88
C GLY A 642 -5.45 -0.17 -35.20
N VAL A 643 -4.83 -1.33 -35.43
CA VAL A 643 -5.15 -2.19 -36.59
C VAL A 643 -6.54 -2.82 -36.44
N ARG A 644 -6.80 -3.49 -35.30
CA ARG A 644 -8.04 -4.24 -35.03
C ARG A 644 -9.31 -3.39 -35.13
N HIS A 645 -9.25 -2.16 -34.60
CA HIS A 645 -10.37 -1.22 -34.58
C HIS A 645 -10.39 -0.28 -35.80
N GLY A 646 -9.44 -0.41 -36.73
CA GLY A 646 -9.41 0.38 -37.97
C GLY A 646 -9.02 1.85 -37.79
N TRP A 647 -8.39 2.21 -36.67
CA TRP A 647 -7.93 3.58 -36.39
C TRP A 647 -6.67 3.94 -37.16
N ILE A 648 -5.81 2.95 -37.45
CA ILE A 648 -4.61 3.15 -38.26
C ILE A 648 -5.01 3.28 -39.73
N ARG A 649 -4.52 4.34 -40.37
CA ARG A 649 -4.70 4.59 -41.81
C ARG A 649 -4.30 3.37 -42.65
N GLU A 650 -5.04 3.15 -43.73
CA GLU A 650 -4.89 1.98 -44.59
C GLU A 650 -3.45 1.78 -45.09
N ASP A 651 -2.77 2.86 -45.51
CA ASP A 651 -1.41 2.82 -46.05
C ASP A 651 -0.33 2.47 -45.01
N MET A 652 -0.67 2.53 -43.72
CA MET A 652 0.21 2.19 -42.61
C MET A 652 -0.08 0.82 -41.99
N LYS A 653 -1.24 0.20 -42.27
CA LYS A 653 -1.68 -1.04 -41.60
C LYS A 653 -0.66 -2.18 -41.71
N SER A 654 -0.12 -2.44 -42.90
CA SER A 654 0.88 -3.50 -43.10
C SER A 654 2.16 -3.25 -42.29
N LYS A 655 2.61 -1.99 -42.21
CA LYS A 655 3.78 -1.60 -41.40
C LYS A 655 3.48 -1.79 -39.91
N ALA A 656 2.29 -1.42 -39.45
CA ALA A 656 1.88 -1.57 -38.06
C ALA A 656 1.81 -3.05 -37.64
N VAL A 657 1.23 -3.93 -38.47
CA VAL A 657 1.21 -5.38 -38.22
C VAL A 657 2.64 -5.94 -38.13
N LYS A 658 3.53 -5.53 -39.04
CA LYS A 658 4.95 -5.94 -39.00
C LYS A 658 5.66 -5.45 -37.73
N ALA A 659 5.40 -4.21 -37.33
CA ALA A 659 5.99 -3.63 -36.12
C ALA A 659 5.53 -4.38 -34.86
N VAL A 660 4.23 -4.70 -34.75
CA VAL A 660 3.66 -5.52 -33.66
C VAL A 660 4.32 -6.90 -33.61
N SER A 661 4.38 -7.60 -34.74
CA SER A 661 4.97 -8.95 -34.81
C SER A 661 6.42 -8.94 -34.36
N ARG A 662 7.22 -7.98 -34.84
CA ARG A 662 8.63 -7.83 -34.44
C ARG A 662 8.77 -7.47 -32.97
N GLY A 663 7.92 -6.58 -32.46
CA GLY A 663 7.95 -6.16 -31.06
C GLY A 663 7.64 -7.31 -30.11
N TRP A 664 6.57 -8.06 -30.37
CA TRP A 664 6.21 -9.22 -29.54
C TRP A 664 7.26 -10.33 -29.60
N GLU A 665 7.75 -10.67 -30.78
CA GLU A 665 8.82 -11.66 -30.93
C GLU A 665 10.07 -11.23 -30.15
N ALA A 666 10.48 -9.97 -30.25
CA ALA A 666 11.64 -9.44 -29.53
C ALA A 666 11.43 -9.42 -28.00
N LEU A 667 10.22 -9.11 -27.51
CA LEU A 667 9.88 -9.20 -26.09
C LEU A 667 10.04 -10.64 -25.57
N THR A 668 9.52 -11.63 -26.30
CA THR A 668 9.64 -13.04 -25.90
C THR A 668 11.07 -13.57 -26.02
N LYS A 669 11.88 -13.05 -26.96
CA LYS A 669 13.28 -13.44 -27.12
C LYS A 669 14.19 -12.84 -26.07
N TYR A 670 14.03 -11.56 -25.78
CA TYR A 670 15.03 -10.78 -25.05
C TYR A 670 14.51 -10.20 -23.72
N GLY A 671 13.21 -10.01 -23.58
CA GLY A 671 12.59 -9.40 -22.40
C GLY A 671 12.02 -10.41 -21.39
N ILE A 672 11.72 -11.64 -21.80
CA ILE A 672 11.07 -12.65 -20.94
C ILE A 672 11.90 -13.93 -20.91
N ASP A 673 12.28 -14.37 -19.71
CA ASP A 673 12.99 -15.65 -19.53
C ASP A 673 12.03 -16.83 -19.31
N ARG A 674 12.57 -18.05 -19.36
CA ARG A 674 11.84 -19.32 -19.22
C ARG A 674 11.15 -19.51 -17.86
N PHE A 675 11.45 -18.68 -16.87
CA PHE A 675 10.81 -18.68 -15.55
C PHE A 675 9.75 -17.58 -15.43
N GLY A 676 9.40 -16.94 -16.53
CA GLY A 676 8.44 -15.84 -16.56
C GLY A 676 8.94 -14.57 -15.87
N ASN A 677 10.26 -14.42 -15.66
CA ASN A 677 10.77 -13.11 -15.26
C ASN A 677 10.74 -12.15 -16.44
N VAL A 678 10.36 -10.91 -16.17
CA VAL A 678 10.37 -9.83 -17.14
C VAL A 678 11.60 -8.95 -16.86
N HIS A 679 12.52 -8.90 -17.81
CA HIS A 679 13.74 -8.12 -17.76
C HIS A 679 13.60 -6.83 -18.58
N GLY A 680 14.55 -5.91 -18.42
CA GLY A 680 14.60 -4.70 -19.24
C GLY A 680 13.51 -3.68 -18.94
N VAL A 681 12.93 -3.71 -17.73
CA VAL A 681 11.92 -2.73 -17.30
C VAL A 681 12.62 -1.58 -16.60
N CYS A 682 12.58 -0.38 -17.17
CA CYS A 682 13.18 0.81 -16.55
C CYS A 682 12.52 1.07 -15.18
N ARG A 683 13.30 1.33 -14.12
CA ARG A 683 12.74 1.72 -12.80
C ARG A 683 12.01 3.07 -12.84
N GLY A 684 11.30 3.43 -11.76
CA GLY A 684 10.70 4.76 -11.61
C GLY A 684 11.68 5.91 -11.89
N SER A 685 11.22 6.93 -12.61
CA SER A 685 12.06 8.01 -13.15
C SER A 685 11.68 9.37 -12.59
N GLY A 686 12.68 10.22 -12.39
CA GLY A 686 12.51 11.66 -12.38
C GLY A 686 12.50 12.21 -13.82
N TYR A 687 12.97 13.44 -14.01
CA TYR A 687 13.15 14.01 -15.33
C TYR A 687 14.53 14.66 -15.45
N SER A 688 14.97 14.88 -16.68
CA SER A 688 16.17 15.66 -16.98
C SER A 688 16.00 16.34 -18.33
N PHE A 689 16.73 17.43 -18.53
CA PHE A 689 16.94 18.08 -19.83
C PHE A 689 18.02 17.36 -20.67
N THR A 690 18.67 16.34 -20.12
CA THR A 690 19.73 15.57 -20.79
C THR A 690 19.27 14.13 -21.03
N PRO A 691 19.50 13.58 -22.25
CA PRO A 691 19.29 12.16 -22.51
C PRO A 691 20.15 11.26 -21.62
N GLU A 692 21.35 11.71 -21.21
CA GLU A 692 22.33 10.93 -20.45
C GLU A 692 21.75 10.36 -19.15
N TYR A 693 20.93 11.13 -18.43
CA TYR A 693 20.21 10.65 -17.24
C TYR A 693 19.40 9.38 -17.54
N TYR A 694 18.58 9.42 -18.59
CA TYR A 694 17.71 8.29 -18.97
C TYR A 694 18.50 7.11 -19.53
N LYS A 695 19.60 7.39 -20.24
CA LYS A 695 20.42 6.39 -20.93
C LYS A 695 21.37 5.63 -20.01
N VAL A 696 21.95 6.33 -19.04
CA VAL A 696 23.12 5.85 -18.27
C VAL A 696 22.80 5.69 -16.77
N GLU A 697 22.03 6.61 -16.19
CA GLU A 697 21.77 6.62 -14.74
C GLU A 697 20.47 5.88 -14.36
N LEU A 698 19.52 5.88 -15.29
CA LEU A 698 18.21 5.28 -15.11
C LEU A 698 18.21 3.82 -15.60
N ASN A 699 18.58 2.92 -14.69
CA ASN A 699 18.76 1.50 -15.00
C ASN A 699 17.44 0.72 -15.18
N ALA A 700 17.53 -0.35 -15.97
CA ALA A 700 16.50 -1.38 -16.05
C ALA A 700 16.63 -2.40 -14.91
N LEU A 701 15.48 -2.91 -14.48
CA LEU A 701 15.32 -3.90 -13.42
C LEU A 701 14.57 -5.13 -13.97
N THR A 702 14.73 -6.24 -13.26
CA THR A 702 13.95 -7.46 -13.47
C THR A 702 12.74 -7.46 -12.55
N ASN A 703 11.58 -7.84 -13.09
CA ASN A 703 10.29 -7.92 -12.41
C ASN A 703 9.80 -6.63 -11.76
N ASP A 704 10.23 -5.49 -12.30
CA ASP A 704 9.69 -4.21 -11.87
C ASP A 704 8.21 -4.09 -12.31
N THR A 705 7.37 -3.64 -11.37
CA THR A 705 5.90 -3.62 -11.50
C THR A 705 5.40 -2.65 -12.57
N HIS A 706 6.23 -1.73 -13.08
CA HIS A 706 5.84 -0.87 -14.19
C HIS A 706 5.67 -1.67 -15.50
N GLY A 707 6.32 -2.83 -15.63
CA GLY A 707 6.37 -3.60 -16.88
C GLY A 707 5.49 -4.85 -16.94
N ILE A 708 5.27 -5.54 -15.82
CA ILE A 708 4.61 -6.86 -15.79
C ILE A 708 3.23 -6.82 -16.45
N GLY A 709 2.34 -5.94 -15.98
CA GLY A 709 0.99 -5.85 -16.51
C GLY A 709 0.94 -5.47 -17.99
N ILE A 710 1.83 -4.58 -18.42
CA ILE A 710 1.89 -4.13 -19.81
C ILE A 710 2.40 -5.24 -20.73
N VAL A 711 3.39 -6.04 -20.32
CA VAL A 711 3.81 -7.21 -21.11
C VAL A 711 2.65 -8.18 -21.31
N LEU A 712 1.87 -8.44 -20.25
CA LEU A 712 0.68 -9.28 -20.32
C LEU A 712 -0.36 -8.71 -21.31
N LEU A 713 -0.67 -7.42 -21.20
CA LEU A 713 -1.61 -6.73 -22.09
C LEU A 713 -1.15 -6.72 -23.55
N ALA A 714 0.14 -6.53 -23.79
CA ALA A 714 0.74 -6.57 -25.12
C ALA A 714 0.61 -7.96 -25.77
N GLY A 715 0.85 -9.02 -24.99
CA GLY A 715 0.65 -10.40 -25.46
C GLY A 715 -0.82 -10.70 -25.77
N ILE A 716 -1.75 -10.25 -24.92
CA ILE A 716 -3.20 -10.38 -25.14
C ILE A 716 -3.61 -9.70 -26.46
N GLU A 717 -3.23 -8.43 -26.67
CA GLU A 717 -3.61 -7.71 -27.90
C GLU A 717 -2.91 -8.28 -29.14
N THR A 718 -1.69 -8.80 -29.01
CA THR A 718 -1.04 -9.54 -30.11
C THR A 718 -1.82 -10.80 -30.46
N GLY A 719 -2.24 -11.59 -29.46
CA GLY A 719 -3.06 -12.77 -29.66
C GLY A 719 -4.41 -12.44 -30.32
N LYS A 720 -5.08 -11.37 -29.88
CA LYS A 720 -6.32 -10.86 -30.50
C LYS A 720 -6.10 -10.40 -31.94
N LEU A 721 -4.99 -9.71 -32.23
CA LEU A 721 -4.64 -9.27 -33.58
C LEU A 721 -4.43 -10.45 -34.52
N LEU A 722 -3.68 -11.47 -34.10
CA LEU A 722 -3.46 -12.67 -34.92
C LEU A 722 -4.76 -13.41 -35.23
N LYS A 723 -5.67 -13.52 -34.25
CA LYS A 723 -7.01 -14.08 -34.47
C LYS A 723 -7.82 -13.24 -35.47
N TRP A 724 -7.78 -11.92 -35.36
CA TRP A 724 -8.47 -10.99 -36.27
C TRP A 724 -7.94 -11.08 -37.71
N LEU A 725 -6.61 -11.14 -37.90
CA LEU A 725 -5.99 -11.28 -39.22
C LEU A 725 -6.39 -12.59 -39.92
N LYS A 726 -6.53 -13.68 -39.17
CA LYS A 726 -6.99 -14.98 -39.69
C LYS A 726 -8.46 -14.98 -40.13
N GLN A 727 -9.29 -14.08 -39.60
CA GLN A 727 -10.71 -13.98 -39.95
C GLN A 727 -10.98 -13.01 -41.11
N LYS A 728 -10.01 -12.13 -41.43
CA LYS A 728 -10.08 -11.14 -42.52
C LYS A 728 -9.50 -11.65 -43.84
N ASN A 729 -8.71 -12.72 -43.79
CA ASN A 729 -8.33 -13.54 -44.93
C ASN A 729 -9.38 -14.63 -45.14
#